data_AF-A0A1A2JFK1-F1
#
_entry.id   AF-A0A1A2JFK1-F1
#
_cell.length_a   1.000
_cell.length_b   1.000
_cell.length_c   1.000
_cell.angle_alpha   90.00
_cell.angle_beta   90.00
_cell.angle_gamma   90.00
#
_symmetry.space_group_name_H-M   'P 1'
#
loop_
_entity.id
_entity.type
_entity.pdbx_description
1 polymer ?
#
loop_
_entity_poly.entity_id
_entity_poly.type
_entity_poly.pdbx_seq_one_letter_code
_entity_poly.pdbx_strand_id
1 'polypeptide(L)'
;MIFAVTEGHFDDLDTVRTRCDDAYWFDAPYGEEGVDEDEALSFVARYFNATRLDPGEIDAAWTSRNRDDDNLWLRNACHDCLHQERCHDAFGTSREGYGLYPLDAPAVGRFVRALSTERFDPRDVVREVINRFLIQGSLDLRSNDFPSASTLAVFDQNSEPLAPLIAARVRGLRPFDYDRVSNILRYWASPDSPADVSAAILEAFGVNDFAEDLRSLRSLHDSGGDHRRRQEDTRRRPPPRGGIEDQLKSERRKPFIELTAWANSQRELSATATNYLRKLVHKVVRNNLEFGPLPVNLGPGFDESRFRDIDVVLNGSVSQQQSAETAFVVIERNQVNAAALQALILASEFEAQDWPQAAVYRRMLASAVEAWTMAVVSKLSQSVSKSTKAAVEGAIVASAVLDDLNRDLSLTDCMSAIFARPRALPARAGRSAKWTALVARAAELKPRLQKLIEAEFGEARGTGGVRMVQADRLLPLVKDFTASWELNTDDSANAAFFRAIGPAVDEEWANLVRRVAAIQPLIDRDRAWEDQTARVLATLRTSLQAGRLMDSGAIDELTKLASYEPSRALRAFNSAAEAVTKSMTLPEKLTLVASDTPDLVVVVHDFATRAAKAIDSVERDLVSRQTESGGATDLEKAATRVLEATNRFDDAIKRLIR
;
A
#
# COMPACT_ATOMS: atom_id res chain seq x y z
N MET A 1 61.65 21.89 -29.42
CA MET A 1 61.93 20.94 -28.32
C MET A 1 60.66 20.15 -28.16
N ILE A 2 60.68 18.86 -28.49
CA ILE A 2 59.47 18.02 -28.50
C ILE A 2 59.27 17.51 -27.07
N PHE A 3 58.10 17.79 -26.49
CA PHE A 3 57.69 17.27 -25.18
C PHE A 3 56.57 16.26 -25.38
N ALA A 4 56.78 15.04 -24.92
CA ALA A 4 55.75 14.02 -24.76
C ALA A 4 55.14 14.18 -23.38
N VAL A 5 53.82 14.34 -23.30
CA VAL A 5 53.11 14.65 -22.05
C VAL A 5 51.87 13.77 -21.91
N THR A 6 51.66 13.22 -20.71
CA THR A 6 50.41 12.59 -20.28
C THR A 6 49.59 13.63 -19.50
N GLU A 7 48.29 13.74 -19.73
CA GLU A 7 47.42 14.73 -19.03
C GLU A 7 47.40 14.60 -17.50
N GLY A 8 47.03 15.68 -16.81
CA GLY A 8 46.86 15.74 -15.36
C GLY A 8 47.97 16.51 -14.64
N HIS A 9 49.21 16.03 -14.64
CA HIS A 9 50.30 16.74 -13.93
C HIS A 9 50.70 18.06 -14.60
N PHE A 10 50.44 18.19 -15.90
CA PHE A 10 50.80 19.35 -16.70
C PHE A 10 49.73 20.45 -16.74
N ASP A 11 48.48 20.14 -16.38
CA ASP A 11 47.39 21.12 -16.40
C ASP A 11 47.55 22.20 -15.33
N ASP A 12 48.27 21.89 -14.25
CA ASP A 12 48.60 22.83 -13.17
C ASP A 12 49.89 23.63 -13.43
N LEU A 13 50.61 23.39 -14.53
CA LEU A 13 51.92 23.98 -14.83
C LEU A 13 51.88 24.91 -16.06
N ASP A 14 51.17 26.03 -15.90
CA ASP A 14 50.91 27.06 -16.93
C ASP A 14 52.19 27.63 -17.60
N THR A 15 53.31 27.61 -16.88
CA THR A 15 54.62 28.10 -17.35
C THR A 15 55.34 27.18 -18.34
N VAL A 16 55.00 25.89 -18.37
CA VAL A 16 55.58 24.94 -19.34
C VAL A 16 54.75 24.91 -20.62
N ARG A 17 53.41 25.02 -20.49
CA ARG A 17 52.46 25.08 -21.61
C ARG A 17 52.70 26.27 -22.55
N THR A 18 53.17 27.40 -22.01
CA THR A 18 53.48 28.62 -22.77
C THR A 18 54.86 28.64 -23.42
N ARG A 19 55.72 27.63 -23.17
CA ARG A 19 57.11 27.58 -23.65
C ARG A 19 57.44 26.37 -24.52
N CYS A 20 56.49 25.46 -24.73
CA CYS A 20 56.65 24.32 -25.64
C CYS A 20 55.68 24.46 -26.81
N ASP A 21 56.21 24.77 -28.00
CA ASP A 21 55.40 24.99 -29.21
C ASP A 21 54.86 23.67 -29.82
N ASP A 22 55.47 22.52 -29.48
CA ASP A 22 55.09 21.18 -29.97
C ASP A 22 54.92 20.20 -28.81
N ALA A 23 53.71 20.09 -28.27
CA ALA A 23 53.33 19.08 -27.28
C ALA A 23 52.48 17.98 -27.95
N TYR A 24 52.91 16.73 -27.80
CA TYR A 24 52.18 15.56 -28.30
C TYR A 24 51.61 14.79 -27.11
N TRP A 25 50.29 14.59 -27.14
CA TRP A 25 49.54 13.83 -26.15
C TRP A 25 49.66 12.34 -26.47
N PHE A 26 50.24 11.57 -25.56
CA PHE A 26 50.40 10.11 -25.70
C PHE A 26 49.28 9.34 -24.97
N ASP A 27 48.08 9.90 -24.98
CA ASP A 27 46.91 9.25 -24.41
C ASP A 27 46.38 8.21 -25.42
N ALA A 28 46.75 6.95 -25.21
CA ALA A 28 46.23 5.85 -26.00
C ALA A 28 44.87 5.40 -25.44
N PRO A 29 43.82 5.28 -26.27
CA PRO A 29 42.58 4.66 -25.83
C PRO A 29 42.83 3.21 -25.43
N TYR A 30 42.07 2.70 -24.46
CA TYR A 30 42.10 1.26 -24.15
C TYR A 30 41.12 0.53 -25.06
N GLY A 31 41.61 -0.40 -25.87
CA GLY A 31 40.83 -1.12 -26.89
C GLY A 31 41.54 -1.20 -28.24
N GLU A 32 40.81 -1.60 -29.29
CA GLU A 32 41.36 -1.90 -30.62
C GLU A 32 42.08 -0.71 -31.30
N GLU A 33 41.73 0.53 -30.92
CA GLU A 33 42.31 1.76 -31.48
C GLU A 33 43.55 2.26 -30.72
N GLY A 34 44.00 1.56 -29.67
CA GLY A 34 45.13 1.97 -28.83
C GLY A 34 45.82 0.80 -28.15
N VAL A 35 45.85 0.80 -26.81
CA VAL A 35 46.41 -0.33 -26.04
C VAL A 35 45.36 -1.43 -26.00
N ASP A 36 45.60 -2.51 -26.76
CA ASP A 36 44.73 -3.69 -26.77
C ASP A 36 44.88 -4.53 -25.48
N GLU A 37 43.99 -5.51 -25.31
CA GLU A 37 43.99 -6.36 -24.10
C GLU A 37 45.30 -7.15 -23.95
N ASP A 38 45.92 -7.57 -25.06
CA ASP A 38 47.14 -8.34 -25.04
C ASP A 38 48.36 -7.48 -24.63
N GLU A 39 48.46 -6.24 -25.10
CA GLU A 39 49.52 -5.31 -24.69
C GLU A 39 49.33 -4.88 -23.24
N ALA A 40 48.09 -4.64 -22.79
CA ALA A 40 47.81 -4.38 -21.38
C ALA A 40 48.20 -5.58 -20.49
N LEU A 41 47.95 -6.80 -20.95
CA LEU A 41 48.36 -8.02 -20.29
C LEU A 41 49.89 -8.14 -20.24
N SER A 42 50.57 -7.94 -21.36
CA SER A 42 52.04 -7.92 -21.42
C SER A 42 52.63 -6.83 -20.50
N PHE A 43 52.02 -5.64 -20.44
CA PHE A 43 52.41 -4.57 -19.53
C PHE A 43 52.35 -5.04 -18.07
N VAL A 44 51.23 -5.59 -17.62
CA VAL A 44 51.06 -6.11 -16.25
C VAL A 44 52.06 -7.23 -15.96
N ALA A 45 52.26 -8.15 -16.91
CA ALA A 45 53.16 -9.28 -16.76
C ALA A 45 54.63 -8.86 -16.62
N ARG A 46 55.08 -7.84 -17.36
CA ARG A 46 56.44 -7.26 -17.24
C ARG A 46 56.69 -6.72 -15.83
N TYR A 47 55.71 -6.04 -15.22
CA TYR A 47 55.84 -5.55 -13.85
C TYR A 47 55.85 -6.68 -12.82
N PHE A 48 54.99 -7.69 -12.95
CA PHE A 48 55.06 -8.86 -12.08
C PHE A 48 56.37 -9.63 -12.24
N ASN A 49 56.92 -9.72 -13.44
CA ASN A 49 58.25 -10.29 -13.67
C ASN A 49 59.33 -9.51 -12.91
N ALA A 50 59.34 -8.18 -13.02
CA ALA A 50 60.27 -7.33 -12.28
C ALA A 50 60.17 -7.54 -10.76
N THR A 51 58.96 -7.71 -10.22
CA THR A 51 58.77 -7.89 -8.76
C THR A 51 59.27 -9.23 -8.21
N ARG A 52 59.63 -10.18 -9.10
CA ARG A 52 60.18 -11.50 -8.74
C ARG A 52 61.71 -11.53 -8.78
N LEU A 53 62.34 -10.49 -9.32
CA LEU A 53 63.79 -10.36 -9.39
C LEU A 53 64.33 -9.54 -8.22
N ASP A 54 65.61 -9.71 -7.90
CA ASP A 54 66.28 -8.86 -6.93
C ASP A 54 66.44 -7.43 -7.49
N PRO A 55 66.18 -6.38 -6.69
CA PRO A 55 66.35 -5.00 -7.15
C PRO A 55 67.74 -4.69 -7.73
N GLY A 56 68.81 -5.28 -7.17
CA GLY A 56 70.17 -5.11 -7.68
C GLY A 56 70.39 -5.79 -9.03
N GLU A 57 69.68 -6.88 -9.33
CA GLU A 57 69.67 -7.53 -10.65
C GLU A 57 69.05 -6.60 -11.70
N ILE A 58 67.96 -5.92 -11.35
CA ILE A 58 67.28 -4.96 -12.25
C ILE A 58 68.18 -3.76 -12.55
N ASP A 59 68.81 -3.17 -11.53
CA ASP A 59 69.74 -2.04 -11.69
C ASP A 59 70.94 -2.41 -12.57
N ALA A 60 71.51 -3.61 -12.37
CA ALA A 60 72.60 -4.13 -13.18
C ALA A 60 72.18 -4.37 -14.63
N ALA A 61 71.01 -4.99 -14.85
CA ALA A 61 70.45 -5.23 -16.18
C ALA A 61 70.16 -3.91 -16.92
N TRP A 62 69.61 -2.92 -16.22
CA TRP A 62 69.33 -1.60 -16.79
C TRP A 62 70.60 -0.85 -17.21
N THR A 63 71.65 -0.93 -16.40
CA THR A 63 72.95 -0.27 -16.65
C THR A 63 73.71 -0.92 -17.80
N SER A 64 73.57 -2.24 -17.96
CA SER A 64 74.25 -3.03 -18.98
C SER A 64 73.46 -3.19 -20.27
N ARG A 65 72.27 -2.59 -20.39
CA ARG A 65 71.42 -2.75 -21.58
C ARG A 65 72.11 -2.24 -22.84
N ASN A 66 72.07 -3.04 -23.90
CA ASN A 66 72.46 -2.59 -25.23
C ASN A 66 71.26 -1.86 -25.86
N ARG A 67 71.47 -0.67 -26.42
CA ARG A 67 70.38 0.14 -27.02
C ARG A 67 69.81 -0.46 -28.31
N ASP A 68 70.50 -1.45 -28.88
CA ASP A 68 70.11 -2.08 -30.15
C ASP A 68 69.26 -3.36 -29.96
N ASP A 69 69.04 -3.81 -28.72
CA ASP A 69 68.27 -5.03 -28.40
C ASP A 69 67.20 -4.73 -27.32
N ASP A 70 66.22 -3.91 -27.68
CA ASP A 70 65.25 -3.31 -26.74
C ASP A 70 64.24 -4.31 -26.16
N ASN A 71 64.09 -5.52 -26.73
CA ASN A 71 62.95 -6.39 -26.41
C ASN A 71 63.20 -7.37 -25.25
N LEU A 72 64.43 -7.57 -24.79
CA LEU A 72 64.77 -8.59 -23.77
C LEU A 72 65.88 -8.15 -22.80
N TRP A 73 65.88 -6.88 -22.40
CA TRP A 73 66.92 -6.36 -21.49
C TRP A 73 66.82 -6.92 -20.05
N LEU A 74 65.65 -7.43 -19.65
CA LEU A 74 65.41 -7.99 -18.33
C LEU A 74 65.10 -9.49 -18.43
N ARG A 75 65.73 -10.30 -17.56
CA ARG A 75 65.53 -11.74 -17.50
C ARG A 75 64.08 -12.10 -17.14
N ASN A 76 63.57 -13.19 -17.71
CA ASN A 76 62.31 -13.80 -17.26
C ASN A 76 62.54 -14.61 -15.97
N ALA A 77 61.99 -14.13 -14.85
CA ALA A 77 62.07 -14.75 -13.54
C ALA A 77 61.38 -16.13 -13.47
N CYS A 78 60.49 -16.43 -14.41
CA CYS A 78 59.78 -17.70 -14.46
C CYS A 78 60.66 -18.87 -14.95
N HIS A 79 61.76 -18.60 -15.68
CA HIS A 79 62.61 -19.67 -16.24
C HIS A 79 63.25 -20.57 -15.19
N ASP A 80 63.58 -20.03 -14.02
CA ASP A 80 64.21 -20.78 -12.91
C ASP A 80 63.21 -21.07 -11.78
N CYS A 81 61.91 -20.88 -12.01
CA CYS A 81 60.87 -21.03 -10.99
C CYS A 81 60.38 -22.48 -10.88
N LEU A 82 60.47 -23.09 -9.70
CA LEU A 82 59.98 -24.45 -9.44
C LEU A 82 58.47 -24.61 -9.71
N HIS A 83 57.70 -23.52 -9.64
CA HIS A 83 56.25 -23.52 -9.82
C HIS A 83 55.82 -23.14 -11.25
N GLN A 84 56.76 -22.96 -12.19
CA GLN A 84 56.48 -22.42 -13.53
C GLN A 84 55.34 -23.15 -14.24
N GLU A 85 55.42 -24.46 -14.42
CA GLU A 85 54.41 -25.25 -15.15
C GLU A 85 53.01 -25.05 -14.55
N ARG A 86 52.86 -25.29 -13.23
CA ARG A 86 51.56 -25.16 -12.55
C ARG A 86 51.01 -23.74 -12.58
N CYS A 87 51.87 -22.73 -12.41
CA CYS A 87 51.46 -21.33 -12.47
C CYS A 87 51.03 -20.93 -13.87
N HIS A 88 51.79 -21.33 -14.89
CA HIS A 88 51.48 -20.99 -16.29
C HIS A 88 50.22 -21.71 -16.76
N ASP A 89 50.00 -22.97 -16.37
CA ASP A 89 48.79 -23.72 -16.69
C ASP A 89 47.54 -23.11 -16.03
N ALA A 90 47.67 -22.62 -14.79
CA ALA A 90 46.54 -22.10 -14.02
C ALA A 90 46.20 -20.65 -14.37
N PHE A 91 47.21 -19.80 -14.55
CA PHE A 91 47.07 -18.35 -14.64
C PHE A 91 47.47 -17.78 -16.01
N GLY A 92 48.13 -18.57 -16.85
CA GLY A 92 48.60 -18.13 -18.15
C GLY A 92 49.88 -17.28 -18.11
N THR A 93 50.28 -16.85 -19.30
CA THR A 93 51.51 -16.07 -19.55
C THR A 93 51.26 -14.96 -20.56
N SER A 94 52.10 -13.93 -20.54
CA SER A 94 52.16 -12.94 -21.61
C SER A 94 52.80 -13.49 -22.90
N ARG A 95 52.81 -12.67 -23.96
CA ARG A 95 53.47 -12.99 -25.24
C ARG A 95 54.98 -13.27 -25.08
N GLU A 96 55.61 -12.64 -24.11
CA GLU A 96 57.02 -12.81 -23.75
C GLU A 96 57.28 -13.96 -22.76
N GLY A 97 56.22 -14.69 -22.37
CA GLY A 97 56.32 -15.82 -21.45
C GLY A 97 56.39 -15.46 -19.97
N TYR A 98 56.05 -14.21 -19.58
CA TYR A 98 56.00 -13.82 -18.17
C TYR A 98 54.70 -14.33 -17.52
N GLY A 99 54.82 -15.00 -16.37
CA GLY A 99 53.66 -15.55 -15.65
C GLY A 99 52.79 -14.47 -14.98
N LEU A 100 51.47 -14.69 -14.98
CA LEU A 100 50.47 -13.72 -14.52
C LEU A 100 50.06 -13.83 -13.04
N TYR A 101 50.46 -14.89 -12.33
CA TYR A 101 50.09 -15.12 -10.92
C TYR A 101 50.29 -13.86 -10.04
N PRO A 102 49.27 -13.44 -9.26
CA PRO A 102 48.02 -14.16 -8.94
C PRO A 102 46.82 -13.87 -9.89
N LEU A 103 47.04 -13.20 -11.03
CA LEU A 103 46.00 -12.89 -12.01
C LEU A 103 45.99 -13.89 -13.16
N ASP A 104 44.88 -13.98 -13.88
CA ASP A 104 44.80 -14.60 -15.19
C ASP A 104 44.46 -13.56 -16.27
N ALA A 105 44.44 -13.95 -17.54
CA ALA A 105 44.13 -13.03 -18.64
C ALA A 105 42.76 -12.32 -18.46
N PRO A 106 41.65 -13.02 -18.13
CA PRO A 106 40.38 -12.39 -17.79
C PRO A 106 40.47 -11.37 -16.65
N ALA A 107 41.15 -11.71 -15.56
CA ALA A 107 41.30 -10.81 -14.41
C ALA A 107 42.08 -9.56 -14.78
N VAL A 108 43.19 -9.70 -15.51
CA VAL A 108 43.96 -8.53 -15.99
C VAL A 108 43.10 -7.62 -16.84
N GLY A 109 42.39 -8.17 -17.84
CA GLY A 109 41.52 -7.38 -18.71
C GLY A 109 40.43 -6.63 -17.93
N ARG A 110 39.81 -7.27 -16.92
CA ARG A 110 38.80 -6.64 -16.05
C ARG A 110 39.38 -5.54 -15.17
N PHE A 111 40.52 -5.77 -14.52
CA PHE A 111 41.15 -4.77 -13.66
C PHE A 111 41.66 -3.57 -14.44
N VAL A 112 42.28 -3.79 -15.59
CA VAL A 112 42.72 -2.71 -16.47
C VAL A 112 41.52 -1.91 -16.96
N ARG A 113 40.46 -2.56 -17.46
CA ARG A 113 39.23 -1.88 -17.90
C ARG A 113 38.58 -1.05 -16.81
N ALA A 114 38.56 -1.54 -15.57
CA ALA A 114 37.97 -0.84 -14.43
C ALA A 114 38.72 0.47 -14.08
N LEU A 115 40.02 0.52 -14.34
CA LEU A 115 40.86 1.71 -14.13
C LEU A 115 40.96 2.59 -15.39
N SER A 116 40.84 2.00 -16.57
CA SER A 116 41.09 2.60 -17.88
C SER A 116 39.79 2.72 -18.68
N THR A 117 38.79 3.42 -18.13
CA THR A 117 37.44 3.48 -18.71
C THR A 117 37.39 4.19 -20.08
N GLU A 118 38.25 5.20 -20.28
CA GLU A 118 38.32 5.99 -21.51
C GLU A 118 39.71 5.91 -22.17
N ARG A 119 40.79 5.93 -21.35
CA ARG A 119 42.18 5.83 -21.78
C ARG A 119 42.94 4.83 -20.93
N PHE A 120 43.97 4.21 -21.51
CA PHE A 120 44.87 3.35 -20.76
C PHE A 120 45.73 4.19 -19.80
N ASP A 121 45.57 3.98 -18.49
CA ASP A 121 46.36 4.66 -17.46
C ASP A 121 47.41 3.71 -16.86
N PRO A 122 48.66 3.73 -17.37
CA PRO A 122 49.71 2.84 -16.87
C PRO A 122 50.05 3.11 -15.39
N ARG A 123 49.87 4.34 -14.90
CA ARG A 123 50.21 4.70 -13.52
C ARG A 123 49.21 4.12 -12.55
N ASP A 124 47.93 4.23 -12.86
CA ASP A 124 46.86 3.66 -12.06
C ASP A 124 46.89 2.13 -12.13
N VAL A 125 47.20 1.54 -13.28
CA VAL A 125 47.41 0.08 -13.40
C VAL A 125 48.56 -0.39 -12.48
N VAL A 126 49.72 0.28 -12.50
CA VAL A 126 50.83 -0.08 -11.61
C VAL A 126 50.46 0.15 -10.13
N ARG A 127 49.81 1.26 -9.80
CA ARG A 127 49.46 1.61 -8.42
C ARG A 127 48.38 0.68 -7.84
N GLU A 128 47.32 0.41 -8.58
CA GLU A 128 46.15 -0.29 -8.05
C GLU A 128 46.14 -1.77 -8.41
N VAL A 129 46.73 -2.20 -9.54
CA VAL A 129 46.82 -3.64 -9.86
C VAL A 129 48.10 -4.24 -9.30
N ILE A 130 49.27 -3.70 -9.66
CA ILE A 130 50.54 -4.33 -9.24
C ILE A 130 50.77 -4.13 -7.74
N ASN A 131 50.86 -2.88 -7.28
CA ASN A 131 51.25 -2.58 -5.91
C ASN A 131 50.21 -3.08 -4.89
N ARG A 132 48.91 -2.93 -5.17
CA ARG A 132 47.86 -3.41 -4.25
C ARG A 132 47.86 -4.93 -4.11
N PHE A 133 48.00 -5.70 -5.20
CA PHE A 133 48.04 -7.16 -5.11
C PHE A 133 49.31 -7.66 -4.42
N LEU A 134 50.44 -6.96 -4.58
CA LEU A 134 51.68 -7.28 -3.87
C LEU A 134 51.61 -6.96 -2.37
N ILE A 135 51.04 -5.81 -1.99
CA ILE A 135 50.94 -5.40 -0.58
C ILE A 135 49.74 -6.07 0.10
N GLN A 136 48.52 -5.74 -0.33
CA GLN A 136 47.30 -6.22 0.31
C GLN A 136 46.99 -7.66 -0.09
N GLY A 137 47.09 -7.99 -1.39
CA GLY A 137 46.81 -9.34 -1.87
C GLY A 137 47.71 -10.40 -1.25
N SER A 138 48.99 -10.10 -1.00
CA SER A 138 49.89 -11.03 -0.33
C SER A 138 49.57 -11.25 1.15
N LEU A 139 48.99 -10.26 1.84
CA LEU A 139 48.47 -10.41 3.20
C LEU A 139 47.22 -11.29 3.19
N ASP A 140 46.29 -11.02 2.28
CA ASP A 140 45.06 -11.80 2.12
C ASP A 140 45.37 -13.27 1.80
N LEU A 141 46.36 -13.55 0.93
CA LEU A 141 46.79 -14.91 0.59
C LEU A 141 47.33 -15.66 1.82
N ARG A 142 48.12 -14.99 2.67
CA ARG A 142 48.64 -15.60 3.91
C ARG A 142 47.53 -15.89 4.92
N SER A 143 46.50 -15.05 4.96
CA SER A 143 45.34 -15.22 5.84
C SER A 143 44.29 -16.18 5.28
N ASN A 144 44.48 -16.68 4.05
CA ASN A 144 43.48 -17.47 3.33
C ASN A 144 42.14 -16.73 3.15
N ASP A 145 42.22 -15.43 2.85
CA ASP A 145 41.09 -14.52 2.61
C ASP A 145 41.12 -13.90 1.20
N PHE A 146 42.08 -14.31 0.35
CA PHE A 146 42.23 -13.77 -0.99
C PHE A 146 41.14 -14.28 -1.95
N PRO A 147 40.56 -13.42 -2.80
CA PRO A 147 40.70 -11.98 -2.85
C PRO A 147 39.71 -11.28 -1.89
N SER A 148 40.21 -10.47 -0.95
CA SER A 148 39.34 -9.75 -0.02
C SER A 148 38.67 -8.54 -0.68
N ALA A 149 37.58 -8.07 -0.08
CA ALA A 149 36.94 -6.83 -0.50
C ALA A 149 37.89 -5.63 -0.45
N SER A 150 38.86 -5.60 0.47
CA SER A 150 39.85 -4.51 0.56
C SER A 150 40.81 -4.48 -0.62
N THR A 151 41.18 -5.65 -1.13
CA THR A 151 42.00 -5.78 -2.35
C THR A 151 41.24 -5.29 -3.58
N LEU A 152 39.91 -5.43 -3.60
CA LEU A 152 39.12 -5.20 -4.81
C LEU A 152 38.31 -3.88 -4.83
N ALA A 153 38.19 -3.19 -3.70
CA ALA A 153 37.29 -2.05 -3.52
C ALA A 153 37.42 -0.93 -4.58
N VAL A 154 38.62 -0.69 -5.11
CA VAL A 154 38.86 0.36 -6.12
C VAL A 154 38.28 -0.02 -7.49
N PHE A 155 38.17 -1.32 -7.78
CA PHE A 155 37.68 -1.81 -9.07
C PHE A 155 36.16 -1.97 -9.10
N ASP A 156 35.51 -2.06 -7.94
CA ASP A 156 34.12 -2.49 -7.83
C ASP A 156 33.10 -1.55 -8.51
N GLN A 157 33.42 -0.26 -8.60
CA GLN A 157 32.52 0.73 -9.20
C GLN A 157 32.42 0.60 -10.71
N ASN A 158 33.54 0.26 -11.37
CA ASN A 158 33.66 0.22 -12.83
C ASN A 158 33.73 -1.19 -13.42
N SER A 159 33.68 -2.22 -12.58
CA SER A 159 33.70 -3.62 -13.03
C SER A 159 32.28 -4.15 -13.22
N GLU A 160 32.10 -5.03 -14.19
CA GLU A 160 30.82 -5.69 -14.41
C GLU A 160 30.40 -6.48 -13.16
N PRO A 161 29.19 -6.23 -12.61
CA PRO A 161 28.69 -6.96 -11.47
C PRO A 161 28.29 -8.39 -11.83
N LEU A 162 28.30 -9.29 -10.85
CA LEU A 162 27.79 -10.64 -11.03
C LEU A 162 26.27 -10.62 -11.24
N ALA A 163 25.77 -11.45 -12.17
CA ALA A 163 24.35 -11.59 -12.43
C ALA A 163 23.59 -11.96 -11.13
N PRO A 164 22.44 -11.31 -10.80
CA PRO A 164 21.79 -11.49 -9.51
C PRO A 164 21.41 -12.93 -9.20
N LEU A 165 20.98 -13.71 -10.21
CA LEU A 165 20.66 -15.13 -10.04
C LEU A 165 21.88 -15.94 -9.56
N ILE A 166 23.05 -15.71 -10.18
CA ILE A 166 24.28 -16.43 -9.84
C ILE A 166 24.73 -16.02 -8.45
N ALA A 167 24.74 -14.71 -8.16
CA ALA A 167 25.10 -14.21 -6.83
C ALA A 167 24.16 -14.72 -5.73
N ALA A 168 22.85 -14.75 -5.98
CA ALA A 168 21.88 -15.33 -5.05
C ALA A 168 22.12 -16.83 -4.82
N ARG A 169 22.48 -17.57 -5.87
CA ARG A 169 22.82 -18.99 -5.76
C ARG A 169 24.11 -19.21 -4.95
N VAL A 170 25.15 -18.42 -5.20
CA VAL A 170 26.41 -18.46 -4.45
C VAL A 170 26.16 -18.19 -2.98
N ARG A 171 25.36 -17.18 -2.64
CA ARG A 171 25.01 -16.88 -1.24
C ARG A 171 24.34 -18.05 -0.53
N GLY A 172 23.51 -18.82 -1.23
CA GLY A 172 22.89 -20.02 -0.69
C GLY A 172 23.86 -21.18 -0.48
N LEU A 173 24.91 -21.30 -1.29
CA LEU A 173 25.91 -22.37 -1.24
C LEU A 173 27.09 -22.05 -0.29
N ARG A 174 27.46 -20.78 -0.17
CA ARG A 174 28.60 -20.28 0.62
C ARG A 174 28.20 -19.02 1.40
N PRO A 175 27.34 -19.11 2.43
CA PRO A 175 26.88 -17.93 3.16
C PRO A 175 28.00 -17.22 3.93
N PHE A 176 29.01 -17.95 4.42
CA PHE A 176 30.10 -17.41 5.23
C PHE A 176 31.29 -16.90 4.39
N ASP A 177 31.44 -17.39 3.16
CA ASP A 177 32.54 -17.05 2.24
C ASP A 177 32.02 -16.38 0.95
N TYR A 178 30.81 -15.80 1.04
CA TYR A 178 30.06 -15.29 -0.10
C TYR A 178 30.83 -14.22 -0.86
N ASP A 179 31.39 -13.24 -0.16
CA ASP A 179 32.03 -12.08 -0.80
C ASP A 179 33.29 -12.51 -1.55
N ARG A 180 34.11 -13.37 -0.94
CA ARG A 180 35.32 -13.91 -1.54
C ARG A 180 35.01 -14.74 -2.78
N VAL A 181 34.09 -15.69 -2.69
CA VAL A 181 33.70 -16.52 -3.84
C VAL A 181 33.09 -15.67 -4.96
N SER A 182 32.23 -14.71 -4.62
CA SER A 182 31.63 -13.81 -5.60
C SER A 182 32.70 -12.98 -6.32
N ASN A 183 33.72 -12.52 -5.60
CA ASN A 183 34.85 -11.80 -6.17
C ASN A 183 35.67 -12.68 -7.12
N ILE A 184 35.92 -13.94 -6.76
CA ILE A 184 36.60 -14.89 -7.64
C ILE A 184 35.81 -15.06 -8.95
N LEU A 185 34.50 -15.31 -8.86
CA LEU A 185 33.65 -15.45 -10.05
C LEU A 185 33.60 -14.18 -10.88
N ARG A 186 33.60 -13.01 -10.25
CA ARG A 186 33.52 -11.72 -10.94
C ARG A 186 34.79 -11.42 -11.73
N TYR A 187 35.97 -11.71 -11.17
CA TYR A 187 37.24 -11.25 -11.73
C TYR A 187 38.04 -12.36 -12.41
N TRP A 188 37.96 -13.63 -12.00
CA TRP A 188 38.73 -14.76 -12.56
C TRP A 188 37.90 -15.75 -13.38
N ALA A 189 36.58 -15.58 -13.52
CA ALA A 189 35.82 -16.46 -14.41
C ALA A 189 36.08 -16.15 -15.89
N SER A 190 35.97 -17.14 -16.76
CA SER A 190 36.03 -16.94 -18.20
C SER A 190 35.03 -15.88 -18.67
N PRO A 191 35.36 -15.03 -19.67
CA PRO A 191 34.41 -14.10 -20.27
C PRO A 191 33.14 -14.79 -20.81
N ASP A 192 33.28 -16.04 -21.26
CA ASP A 192 32.18 -16.82 -21.82
C ASP A 192 31.24 -17.39 -20.76
N SER A 193 31.71 -17.56 -19.52
CA SER A 193 30.89 -18.09 -18.43
C SER A 193 31.34 -17.65 -17.04
N PRO A 194 30.46 -16.99 -16.26
CA PRO A 194 30.73 -16.62 -14.87
C PRO A 194 30.82 -17.83 -13.92
N ALA A 195 30.59 -19.05 -14.40
CA ALA A 195 30.73 -20.30 -13.65
C ALA A 195 31.94 -21.14 -14.10
N ASP A 196 32.81 -20.56 -14.94
CA ASP A 196 33.99 -21.22 -15.45
C ASP A 196 35.27 -20.59 -14.89
N VAL A 197 35.68 -21.09 -13.72
CA VAL A 197 36.96 -20.76 -13.06
C VAL A 197 37.79 -22.04 -13.00
N SER A 198 39.08 -21.95 -13.31
CA SER A 198 39.99 -23.09 -13.22
C SER A 198 40.07 -23.63 -11.79
N ALA A 199 40.03 -24.95 -11.63
CA ALA A 199 40.20 -25.60 -10.32
C ALA A 199 41.56 -25.27 -9.69
N ALA A 200 42.59 -25.04 -10.51
CA ALA A 200 43.91 -24.64 -10.03
C ALA A 200 43.93 -23.21 -9.47
N ILE A 201 43.10 -22.30 -10.01
CA ILE A 201 42.92 -20.95 -9.45
C ILE A 201 42.22 -21.05 -8.09
N LEU A 202 41.17 -21.86 -7.97
CA LEU A 202 40.48 -22.09 -6.70
C LEU A 202 41.41 -22.71 -5.65
N GLU A 203 42.25 -23.67 -6.04
CA GLU A 203 43.27 -24.27 -5.17
C GLU A 203 44.30 -23.24 -4.72
N ALA A 204 44.84 -22.46 -5.66
CA ALA A 204 45.81 -21.41 -5.35
C ALA A 204 45.24 -20.33 -4.41
N PHE A 205 43.94 -20.06 -4.50
CA PHE A 205 43.25 -19.15 -3.60
C PHE A 205 42.66 -19.83 -2.38
N GLY A 206 42.88 -21.13 -2.15
CA GLY A 206 42.41 -21.83 -0.95
C GLY A 206 40.90 -22.00 -0.83
N VAL A 207 40.18 -22.06 -1.95
CA VAL A 207 38.72 -22.26 -2.06
C VAL A 207 38.38 -23.49 -2.94
N ASN A 208 39.22 -24.53 -2.89
CA ASN A 208 39.14 -25.72 -3.73
C ASN A 208 37.87 -26.56 -3.50
N ASP A 209 37.28 -26.48 -2.31
CA ASP A 209 36.03 -27.13 -1.96
C ASP A 209 34.83 -26.59 -2.77
N PHE A 210 34.93 -25.37 -3.31
CA PHE A 210 33.89 -24.77 -4.15
C PHE A 210 33.82 -25.34 -5.58
N ALA A 211 34.82 -26.12 -6.00
CA ALA A 211 34.83 -26.73 -7.33
C ALA A 211 33.59 -27.63 -7.59
N GLU A 212 33.05 -28.26 -6.56
CA GLU A 212 31.83 -29.06 -6.69
C GLU A 212 30.59 -28.19 -6.94
N ASP A 213 30.50 -27.05 -6.26
CA ASP A 213 29.39 -26.11 -6.35
C ASP A 213 29.37 -25.34 -7.66
N LEU A 214 30.53 -25.10 -8.28
CA LEU A 214 30.62 -24.56 -9.65
C LEU A 214 29.84 -25.38 -10.66
N ARG A 215 29.79 -26.72 -10.52
CA ARG A 215 28.98 -27.58 -11.40
C ARG A 215 27.50 -27.21 -11.34
N SER A 216 27.01 -26.81 -10.17
CA SER A 216 25.63 -26.34 -10.01
C SER A 216 25.40 -24.98 -10.66
N LEU A 217 26.40 -24.09 -10.67
CA LEU A 217 26.33 -22.79 -11.33
C LEU A 217 26.38 -22.90 -12.85
N ARG A 218 27.18 -23.84 -13.39
CA ARG A 218 27.23 -24.09 -14.86
C ARG A 218 25.87 -24.48 -15.42
N SER A 219 25.07 -25.22 -14.67
CA SER A 219 23.68 -25.54 -15.05
C SER A 219 22.76 -24.32 -15.15
N LEU A 220 23.13 -23.19 -14.53
CA LEU A 220 22.41 -21.92 -14.64
C LEU A 220 22.87 -21.09 -15.84
N HIS A 221 23.99 -21.43 -16.48
CA HIS A 221 24.55 -20.66 -17.60
C HIS A 221 24.39 -21.40 -18.93
N ASP A 222 24.60 -22.72 -18.95
CA ASP A 222 24.52 -23.55 -20.15
C ASP A 222 23.10 -23.57 -20.73
N SER A 223 22.91 -22.70 -21.73
CA SER A 223 21.70 -22.61 -22.55
C SER A 223 21.72 -23.56 -23.76
N GLY A 224 22.70 -24.47 -23.81
CA GLY A 224 22.87 -25.44 -24.88
C GLY A 224 22.71 -26.85 -24.35
N GLY A 225 21.64 -27.53 -24.76
CA GLY A 225 21.47 -28.95 -24.50
C GLY A 225 22.67 -29.77 -24.94
N ASP A 226 22.79 -30.92 -24.29
CA ASP A 226 23.63 -32.06 -24.61
C ASP A 226 23.64 -32.38 -26.13
N HIS A 227 24.45 -31.65 -26.90
CA HIS A 227 24.75 -31.93 -28.31
C HIS A 227 25.98 -32.82 -28.44
N ARG A 228 26.22 -33.68 -27.44
CA ARG A 228 27.30 -34.67 -27.51
C ARG A 228 27.00 -35.85 -28.44
N ARG A 229 26.04 -35.72 -29.37
CA ARG A 229 25.70 -36.81 -30.31
C ARG A 229 25.29 -36.41 -31.74
N ARG A 230 25.82 -35.30 -32.27
CA ARG A 230 25.81 -35.08 -33.73
C ARG A 230 27.03 -34.26 -34.19
N GLN A 231 28.18 -34.91 -34.18
CA GLN A 231 29.26 -34.54 -35.10
C GLN A 231 28.81 -34.81 -36.54
N GLU A 232 29.36 -34.03 -37.47
CA GLU A 232 29.01 -33.93 -38.89
C GLU A 232 27.70 -33.19 -39.21
N ASP A 233 27.75 -31.85 -39.15
CA ASP A 233 27.72 -31.10 -40.40
C ASP A 233 28.37 -29.72 -40.21
N THR A 234 29.29 -29.37 -41.11
CA THR A 234 30.00 -28.09 -41.07
C THR A 234 29.27 -27.07 -41.94
N ARG A 235 29.34 -25.80 -41.52
CA ARG A 235 28.92 -24.56 -42.25
C ARG A 235 27.48 -24.11 -42.04
N ARG A 236 27.23 -23.54 -40.87
CA ARG A 236 26.74 -22.16 -40.67
C ARG A 236 26.58 -21.96 -39.16
N ARG A 237 27.52 -21.25 -38.54
CA ARG A 237 27.37 -20.78 -37.15
C ARG A 237 26.18 -19.80 -37.15
N PRO A 238 25.06 -20.10 -36.47
CA PRO A 238 24.07 -19.06 -36.18
C PRO A 238 24.74 -18.02 -35.27
N PRO A 239 24.32 -16.74 -35.30
CA PRO A 239 24.80 -15.76 -34.32
C PRO A 239 24.52 -16.27 -32.90
N PRO A 240 25.38 -15.91 -31.91
CA PRO A 240 25.17 -16.29 -30.53
C PRO A 240 23.76 -15.85 -30.12
N ARG A 241 22.97 -16.78 -29.58
CA ARG A 241 21.65 -16.45 -29.04
C ARG A 241 21.90 -15.48 -27.88
N GLY A 242 21.41 -14.26 -28.01
CA GLY A 242 21.47 -13.24 -26.96
C GLY A 242 20.87 -13.75 -25.63
N GLY A 243 21.26 -13.12 -24.53
CA GLY A 243 20.80 -13.48 -23.18
C GLY A 243 19.28 -13.43 -23.04
N ILE A 244 18.74 -13.94 -21.94
CA ILE A 244 17.27 -13.93 -21.73
C ILE A 244 16.69 -12.51 -21.71
N GLU A 245 17.51 -11.54 -21.29
CA GLU A 245 17.23 -10.11 -21.34
C GLU A 245 17.01 -9.57 -22.76
N ASP A 246 17.60 -10.20 -23.78
CA ASP A 246 17.44 -9.79 -25.18
C ASP A 246 16.10 -10.25 -25.76
N GLN A 247 15.46 -11.22 -25.10
CA GLN A 247 14.12 -11.69 -25.46
C GLN A 247 13.01 -10.82 -24.83
N LEU A 248 13.35 -9.94 -23.88
CA LEU A 248 12.41 -9.01 -23.28
C LEU A 248 12.07 -7.86 -24.24
N LYS A 249 10.81 -7.40 -24.19
CA LYS A 249 10.42 -6.15 -24.85
C LYS A 249 11.27 -5.00 -24.30
N SER A 250 11.62 -4.05 -25.18
CA SER A 250 12.53 -2.95 -24.88
C SER A 250 12.18 -2.18 -23.59
N GLU A 251 10.88 -1.97 -23.34
CA GLU A 251 10.37 -1.28 -22.15
C GLU A 251 10.67 -2.01 -20.83
N ARG A 252 10.72 -3.34 -20.83
CA ARG A 252 10.94 -4.18 -19.63
C ARG A 252 12.40 -4.61 -19.47
N ARG A 253 13.16 -4.61 -20.56
CA ARG A 253 14.60 -4.89 -20.57
C ARG A 253 15.38 -3.90 -19.70
N LYS A 254 15.02 -2.62 -19.72
CA LYS A 254 15.70 -1.59 -18.92
C LYS A 254 15.59 -1.83 -17.40
N PRO A 255 14.38 -1.97 -16.80
CA PRO A 255 14.26 -2.36 -15.40
C PRO A 255 14.97 -3.68 -15.05
N PHE A 256 14.98 -4.66 -15.95
CA PHE A 256 15.66 -5.94 -15.74
C PHE A 256 17.18 -5.78 -15.58
N ILE A 257 17.80 -4.96 -16.43
CA ILE A 257 19.25 -4.66 -16.38
C ILE A 257 19.58 -3.77 -15.18
N GLU A 258 18.75 -2.76 -14.90
CA GLU A 258 18.96 -1.86 -13.75
C GLU A 258 19.00 -2.62 -12.41
N LEU A 259 18.24 -3.71 -12.27
CA LEU A 259 18.25 -4.55 -11.07
C LEU A 259 19.63 -5.16 -10.77
N THR A 260 20.45 -5.44 -11.79
CA THR A 260 21.80 -5.97 -11.60
C THR A 260 22.72 -4.93 -10.95
N ALA A 261 22.76 -3.71 -11.48
CA ALA A 261 23.54 -2.61 -10.89
C ALA A 261 22.98 -2.17 -9.52
N TRP A 262 21.66 -2.25 -9.36
CA TRP A 262 21.00 -2.01 -8.08
C TRP A 262 21.40 -3.03 -7.02
N ALA A 263 21.41 -4.32 -7.32
CA ALA A 263 21.77 -5.35 -6.35
C ALA A 263 23.19 -5.21 -5.79
N ASN A 264 24.09 -4.62 -6.57
CA ASN A 264 25.53 -4.54 -6.28
C ASN A 264 25.97 -3.16 -5.78
N SER A 265 25.05 -2.35 -5.27
CA SER A 265 25.34 -1.02 -4.74
C SER A 265 25.86 0.04 -5.74
N GLN A 266 26.05 -0.32 -7.01
CA GLN A 266 26.63 0.55 -8.04
C GLN A 266 25.71 1.70 -8.48
N ARG A 267 24.40 1.45 -8.58
CA ARG A 267 23.43 2.45 -9.02
C ARG A 267 22.08 2.32 -8.32
N GLU A 268 21.45 3.44 -8.00
CA GLU A 268 20.06 3.45 -7.52
C GLU A 268 19.07 3.11 -8.64
N LEU A 269 17.94 2.49 -8.28
CA LEU A 269 16.86 2.22 -9.24
C LEU A 269 16.24 3.54 -9.72
N SER A 270 15.96 3.62 -11.02
CA SER A 270 15.25 4.76 -11.59
C SER A 270 13.81 4.83 -11.11
N ALA A 271 13.23 6.04 -11.06
CA ALA A 271 11.82 6.22 -10.66
C ALA A 271 10.85 5.41 -11.54
N THR A 272 11.15 5.30 -12.85
CA THR A 272 10.38 4.49 -13.79
C THR A 272 10.44 3.00 -13.44
N ALA A 273 11.64 2.45 -13.18
CA ALA A 273 11.80 1.06 -12.78
C ALA A 273 11.10 0.79 -11.44
N THR A 274 11.26 1.68 -10.46
CA THR A 274 10.63 1.54 -9.13
C THR A 274 9.10 1.51 -9.21
N ASN A 275 8.48 2.46 -9.91
CA ASN A 275 7.03 2.48 -10.06
C ASN A 275 6.50 1.27 -10.82
N TYR A 276 7.24 0.79 -11.82
CA TYR A 276 6.90 -0.41 -12.56
C TYR A 276 6.94 -1.66 -11.67
N LEU A 277 8.02 -1.84 -10.90
CA LEU A 277 8.20 -2.97 -9.99
C LEU A 277 7.17 -2.98 -8.86
N ARG A 278 6.85 -1.82 -8.27
CA ARG A 278 5.78 -1.68 -7.27
C ARG A 278 4.44 -2.20 -7.76
N LYS A 279 4.05 -1.82 -8.98
CA LYS A 279 2.81 -2.28 -9.60
C LYS A 279 2.80 -3.79 -9.83
N LEU A 280 3.94 -4.37 -10.24
CA LEU A 280 4.04 -5.82 -10.38
C LEU A 280 3.94 -6.55 -9.04
N VAL A 281 4.65 -6.07 -8.01
CA VAL A 281 4.62 -6.64 -6.66
C VAL A 281 3.21 -6.54 -6.07
N HIS A 282 2.58 -5.36 -6.17
CA HIS A 282 1.20 -5.14 -5.73
C HIS A 282 0.23 -6.09 -6.44
N LYS A 283 0.31 -6.20 -7.77
CA LYS A 283 -0.52 -7.10 -8.57
C LYS A 283 -0.36 -8.57 -8.15
N VAL A 284 0.87 -9.06 -8.00
CA VAL A 284 1.09 -10.48 -7.64
C VAL A 284 0.65 -10.78 -6.21
N VAL A 285 0.87 -9.88 -5.27
CA VAL A 285 0.39 -10.03 -3.89
C VAL A 285 -1.14 -10.01 -3.85
N ARG A 286 -1.79 -9.08 -4.56
CA ARG A 286 -3.26 -9.05 -4.68
C ARG A 286 -3.81 -10.36 -5.22
N ASN A 287 -3.22 -10.88 -6.30
CA ASN A 287 -3.62 -12.17 -6.87
C ASN A 287 -3.45 -13.30 -5.86
N ASN A 288 -2.37 -13.30 -5.07
CA ASN A 288 -2.15 -14.34 -4.07
C ASN A 288 -3.13 -14.24 -2.89
N LEU A 289 -3.52 -13.02 -2.49
CA LEU A 289 -4.56 -12.79 -1.48
C LEU A 289 -5.94 -13.31 -1.92
N GLU A 290 -6.25 -13.27 -3.22
CA GLU A 290 -7.53 -13.78 -3.76
C GLU A 290 -7.72 -15.27 -3.48
N PHE A 291 -6.62 -16.03 -3.59
CA PHE A 291 -6.58 -17.47 -3.32
C PHE A 291 -6.15 -17.80 -1.88
N GLY A 292 -5.87 -16.78 -1.08
CA GLY A 292 -5.38 -16.91 0.29
C GLY A 292 -6.46 -17.30 1.31
N PRO A 293 -6.04 -17.69 2.53
CA PRO A 293 -6.95 -17.99 3.63
C PRO A 293 -7.45 -16.73 4.36
N LEU A 294 -6.80 -15.57 4.19
CA LEU A 294 -7.20 -14.33 4.84
C LEU A 294 -8.53 -13.83 4.25
N PRO A 295 -9.59 -13.61 5.06
CA PRO A 295 -10.80 -12.97 4.57
C PRO A 295 -10.49 -11.50 4.29
N VAL A 296 -10.57 -11.10 3.02
CA VAL A 296 -10.28 -9.72 2.59
C VAL A 296 -11.24 -9.32 1.47
N ASN A 297 -11.62 -8.04 1.44
CA ASN A 297 -12.35 -7.45 0.34
C ASN A 297 -11.37 -6.88 -0.68
N LEU A 298 -11.21 -7.55 -1.83
CA LEU A 298 -10.35 -7.09 -2.93
C LEU A 298 -11.07 -6.17 -3.94
N GLY A 299 -12.21 -5.60 -3.55
CA GLY A 299 -12.97 -4.64 -4.35
C GLY A 299 -12.27 -3.29 -4.53
N PRO A 300 -12.91 -2.30 -5.19
CA PRO A 300 -12.29 -1.01 -5.55
C PRO A 300 -11.66 -0.25 -4.37
N GLY A 301 -12.26 -0.32 -3.18
CA GLY A 301 -11.74 0.35 -1.99
C GLY A 301 -10.43 -0.25 -1.45
N PHE A 302 -10.06 -1.46 -1.86
CA PHE A 302 -8.83 -2.13 -1.42
C PHE A 302 -7.59 -1.39 -1.90
N ASP A 303 -7.54 -1.13 -3.21
CA ASP A 303 -6.42 -0.43 -3.84
C ASP A 303 -6.38 1.05 -3.46
N GLU A 304 -7.49 1.63 -3.00
CA GLU A 304 -7.56 3.03 -2.60
C GLU A 304 -7.11 3.27 -1.15
N SER A 305 -7.39 2.31 -0.25
CA SER A 305 -7.31 2.55 1.19
C SER A 305 -6.64 1.46 2.03
N ARG A 306 -6.53 0.22 1.54
CA ARG A 306 -5.97 -0.91 2.32
C ARG A 306 -4.54 -1.25 1.92
N PHE A 307 -4.27 -1.42 0.63
CA PHE A 307 -2.96 -1.76 0.12
C PHE A 307 -2.78 -1.17 -1.29
N ARG A 308 -1.96 -0.12 -1.38
CA ARG A 308 -1.60 0.60 -2.60
C ARG A 308 -0.23 0.18 -3.09
N ASP A 309 0.05 0.48 -4.35
CA ASP A 309 1.38 0.36 -4.94
C ASP A 309 2.44 1.19 -4.18
N ILE A 310 2.06 2.34 -3.62
CA ILE A 310 2.94 3.18 -2.79
C ILE A 310 3.30 2.56 -1.43
N ASP A 311 2.55 1.54 -0.98
CA ASP A 311 2.81 0.83 0.28
C ASP A 311 3.86 -0.29 0.10
N VAL A 312 4.41 -0.45 -1.12
CA VAL A 312 5.58 -1.28 -1.44
C VAL A 312 6.81 -0.38 -1.56
N VAL A 313 7.82 -0.59 -0.71
CA VAL A 313 9.06 0.20 -0.68
C VAL A 313 10.23 -0.62 -1.24
N LEU A 314 11.03 -0.03 -2.11
CA LEU A 314 12.27 -0.60 -2.64
C LEU A 314 13.45 0.25 -2.16
N ASN A 315 14.33 -0.30 -1.34
CA ASN A 315 15.49 0.43 -0.81
C ASN A 315 16.48 0.78 -1.93
N GLY A 316 17.13 1.94 -1.88
CA GLY A 316 18.11 2.37 -2.90
C GLY A 316 17.49 2.73 -4.25
N SER A 317 16.38 3.48 -4.23
CA SER A 317 15.71 4.02 -5.41
C SER A 317 15.63 5.55 -5.30
N VAL A 318 15.76 6.24 -6.43
CA VAL A 318 15.76 7.71 -6.53
C VAL A 318 14.39 8.35 -6.25
N SER A 319 13.31 7.56 -6.23
CA SER A 319 11.95 8.07 -6.02
C SER A 319 11.69 8.41 -4.55
N GLN A 320 10.95 9.48 -4.25
CA GLN A 320 10.44 9.71 -2.89
C GLN A 320 9.43 8.60 -2.53
N GLN A 321 9.69 7.87 -1.44
CA GLN A 321 8.88 6.74 -0.99
C GLN A 321 8.31 7.02 0.39
N GLN A 322 7.27 6.25 0.76
CA GLN A 322 6.85 6.19 2.15
C GLN A 322 7.99 5.67 3.04
N SER A 323 7.90 5.97 4.35
CA SER A 323 8.81 5.40 5.33
C SER A 323 8.71 3.88 5.33
N ALA A 324 9.85 3.20 5.50
CA ALA A 324 9.91 1.75 5.66
C ALA A 324 9.07 1.27 6.86
N GLU A 325 8.87 2.11 7.89
CA GLU A 325 8.07 1.79 9.07
C GLU A 325 6.57 1.67 8.76
N THR A 326 6.07 2.50 7.85
CA THR A 326 4.66 2.56 7.47
C THR A 326 4.33 1.65 6.29
N ALA A 327 5.34 1.22 5.53
CA ALA A 327 5.18 0.34 4.38
C ALA A 327 4.63 -1.04 4.78
N PHE A 328 3.93 -1.65 3.84
CA PHE A 328 3.44 -3.03 3.97
C PHE A 328 4.51 -4.04 3.57
N VAL A 329 5.24 -3.73 2.49
CA VAL A 329 6.32 -4.56 1.96
C VAL A 329 7.56 -3.69 1.81
N VAL A 330 8.67 -4.11 2.40
CA VAL A 330 9.98 -3.47 2.22
C VAL A 330 10.88 -4.48 1.52
N ILE A 331 11.33 -4.12 0.32
CA ILE A 331 12.24 -4.91 -0.49
C ILE A 331 13.64 -4.33 -0.34
N GLU A 332 14.47 -5.04 0.42
CA GLU A 332 15.85 -4.67 0.65
C GLU A 332 16.70 -4.79 -0.62
N ARG A 333 17.70 -3.92 -0.71
CA ARG A 333 18.69 -3.90 -1.79
C ARG A 333 19.67 -5.06 -1.61
N ASN A 334 19.41 -6.17 -2.27
CA ASN A 334 20.31 -7.33 -2.31
C ASN A 334 20.07 -8.21 -3.54
N GLN A 335 20.98 -9.15 -3.78
CA GLN A 335 21.01 -10.02 -4.96
C GLN A 335 19.82 -11.00 -5.01
N VAL A 336 19.35 -11.48 -3.85
CA VAL A 336 18.21 -12.40 -3.75
C VAL A 336 16.92 -11.69 -4.20
N ASN A 337 16.68 -10.48 -3.69
CA ASN A 337 15.53 -9.67 -4.05
C ASN A 337 15.61 -9.19 -5.49
N ALA A 338 16.80 -8.82 -5.99
CA ALA A 338 16.98 -8.45 -7.39
C ALA A 338 16.65 -9.62 -8.34
N ALA A 339 17.12 -10.82 -8.03
CA ALA A 339 16.79 -12.03 -8.80
C ALA A 339 15.29 -12.37 -8.73
N ALA A 340 14.64 -12.20 -7.57
CA ALA A 340 13.19 -12.37 -7.44
C ALA A 340 12.39 -11.33 -8.26
N LEU A 341 12.84 -10.07 -8.30
CA LEU A 341 12.23 -9.03 -9.12
C LEU A 341 12.47 -9.27 -10.62
N GLN A 342 13.65 -9.75 -11.01
CA GLN A 342 13.91 -10.21 -12.38
C GLN A 342 12.99 -11.38 -12.75
N ALA A 343 12.81 -12.34 -11.84
CA ALA A 343 11.86 -13.45 -12.00
C ALA A 343 10.43 -12.93 -12.26
N LEU A 344 10.01 -11.92 -11.50
CA LEU A 344 8.69 -11.30 -11.61
C LEU A 344 8.49 -10.62 -12.97
N ILE A 345 9.53 -9.91 -13.47
CA ILE A 345 9.51 -9.33 -14.82
C ILE A 345 9.33 -10.44 -15.86
N LEU A 346 10.13 -11.51 -15.78
CA LEU A 346 10.08 -12.63 -16.72
C LEU A 346 8.71 -13.33 -16.69
N ALA A 347 8.16 -13.60 -15.51
CA ALA A 347 6.84 -14.21 -15.35
C ALA A 347 5.70 -13.32 -15.87
N SER A 348 5.89 -12.00 -15.90
CA SER A 348 4.90 -11.07 -16.45
C SER A 348 4.89 -10.98 -17.98
N GLU A 349 5.94 -11.47 -18.65
CA GLU A 349 6.04 -11.49 -20.12
C GLU A 349 5.85 -12.88 -20.71
N PHE A 350 6.33 -13.93 -20.03
CA PHE A 350 6.37 -15.29 -20.57
C PHE A 350 5.41 -16.18 -19.78
N GLU A 351 4.39 -16.72 -20.46
CA GLU A 351 3.36 -17.53 -19.79
C GLU A 351 3.78 -18.99 -19.54
N ALA A 352 4.76 -19.55 -20.27
CA ALA A 352 5.08 -20.98 -20.16
C ALA A 352 6.39 -21.43 -20.87
N GLN A 353 7.46 -20.63 -20.89
CA GLN A 353 8.70 -21.08 -21.54
C GLN A 353 9.61 -21.86 -20.58
N ASP A 354 10.01 -23.07 -20.99
CA ASP A 354 11.07 -23.86 -20.37
C ASP A 354 12.43 -23.40 -20.89
N TRP A 355 12.82 -22.18 -20.52
CA TRP A 355 14.22 -21.76 -20.61
C TRP A 355 15.01 -22.36 -19.43
N PRO A 356 16.32 -22.60 -19.58
CA PRO A 356 17.11 -23.42 -18.66
C PRO A 356 16.99 -23.00 -17.19
N GLN A 357 16.96 -21.70 -16.91
CA GLN A 357 16.92 -21.17 -15.54
C GLN A 357 15.48 -20.90 -15.03
N ALA A 358 14.43 -21.21 -15.83
CA ALA A 358 13.03 -20.92 -15.50
C ALA A 358 12.59 -21.55 -14.17
N ALA A 359 13.02 -22.77 -13.90
CA ALA A 359 12.67 -23.48 -12.66
C ALA A 359 13.30 -22.84 -11.41
N VAL A 360 14.46 -22.18 -11.56
CA VAL A 360 15.15 -21.52 -10.44
C VAL A 360 14.50 -20.16 -10.18
N TYR A 361 14.29 -19.36 -11.22
CA TYR A 361 13.58 -18.09 -11.09
C TYR A 361 12.14 -18.29 -10.57
N ARG A 362 11.41 -19.33 -11.01
CA ARG A 362 10.08 -19.67 -10.47
C ARG A 362 10.12 -19.96 -8.97
N ARG A 363 11.10 -20.72 -8.49
CA ARG A 363 11.27 -21.02 -7.05
C ARG A 363 11.57 -19.75 -6.25
N MET A 364 12.49 -18.92 -6.73
CA MET A 364 12.81 -17.64 -6.08
C MET A 364 11.62 -16.70 -6.03
N LEU A 365 10.87 -16.61 -7.13
CA LEU A 365 9.65 -15.80 -7.20
C LEU A 365 8.60 -16.31 -6.22
N ALA A 366 8.37 -17.62 -6.15
CA ALA A 366 7.39 -18.21 -5.25
C ALA A 366 7.70 -17.87 -3.78
N SER A 367 8.95 -18.07 -3.35
CA SER A 367 9.39 -17.72 -2.00
C SER A 367 9.26 -16.22 -1.69
N ALA A 368 9.60 -15.36 -2.65
CA ALA A 368 9.47 -13.91 -2.49
C ALA A 368 8.01 -13.46 -2.40
N VAL A 369 7.14 -13.98 -3.28
CA VAL A 369 5.71 -13.68 -3.28
C VAL A 369 5.04 -14.14 -1.99
N GLU A 370 5.40 -15.33 -1.48
CA GLU A 370 4.92 -15.81 -0.19
C GLU A 370 5.33 -14.87 0.94
N ALA A 371 6.61 -14.47 1.01
CA ALA A 371 7.11 -13.53 2.01
C ALA A 371 6.40 -12.15 1.93
N TRP A 372 6.25 -11.59 0.73
CA TRP A 372 5.56 -10.32 0.54
C TRP A 372 4.08 -10.41 0.91
N THR A 373 3.41 -11.51 0.54
CA THR A 373 2.00 -11.74 0.88
C THR A 373 1.84 -11.87 2.38
N MET A 374 2.72 -12.61 3.06
CA MET A 374 2.69 -12.75 4.52
C MET A 374 2.94 -11.43 5.24
N ALA A 375 3.83 -10.57 4.72
CA ALA A 375 4.03 -9.22 5.25
C ALA A 375 2.75 -8.37 5.15
N VAL A 376 2.05 -8.43 4.01
CA VAL A 376 0.76 -7.76 3.83
C VAL A 376 -0.31 -8.33 4.76
N VAL A 377 -0.45 -9.65 4.84
CA VAL A 377 -1.41 -10.33 5.72
C VAL A 377 -1.18 -9.94 7.18
N SER A 378 0.09 -9.92 7.62
CA SER A 378 0.47 -9.50 8.97
C SER A 378 0.00 -8.08 9.27
N LYS A 379 0.24 -7.13 8.35
CA LYS A 379 -0.20 -5.74 8.48
C LYS A 379 -1.72 -5.57 8.45
N LEU A 380 -2.42 -6.28 7.55
CA LEU A 380 -3.89 -6.25 7.48
C LEU A 380 -4.56 -6.84 8.73
N SER A 381 -3.88 -7.78 9.40
CA SER A 381 -4.37 -8.42 10.62
C SER A 381 -4.12 -7.59 11.89
N GLN A 382 -3.41 -6.46 11.80
CA GLN A 382 -3.18 -5.57 12.93
C GLN A 382 -4.47 -4.88 13.42
N SER A 383 -4.38 -4.22 14.57
CA SER A 383 -5.49 -3.47 15.17
C SER A 383 -6.07 -2.45 14.19
N VAL A 384 -7.40 -2.35 14.18
CA VAL A 384 -8.16 -1.44 13.32
C VAL A 384 -7.68 0.01 13.52
N SER A 385 -7.51 0.75 12.42
CA SER A 385 -7.07 2.14 12.47
C SER A 385 -8.06 3.03 13.24
N LYS A 386 -7.57 4.14 13.83
CA LYS A 386 -8.44 5.13 14.49
C LYS A 386 -9.50 5.70 13.55
N SER A 387 -9.15 5.91 12.27
CA SER A 387 -10.09 6.40 11.25
C SER A 387 -11.20 5.40 10.98
N THR A 388 -10.87 4.11 10.90
CA THR A 388 -11.86 3.06 10.69
C THR A 388 -12.77 2.88 11.91
N LYS A 389 -12.23 2.99 13.13
CA LYS A 389 -13.05 3.03 14.35
C LYS A 389 -14.05 4.19 14.30
N ALA A 390 -13.58 5.40 13.99
CA ALA A 390 -14.45 6.56 13.82
C ALA A 390 -15.52 6.35 12.72
N ALA A 391 -15.18 5.63 11.64
CA ALA A 391 -16.14 5.32 10.58
C ALA A 391 -17.27 4.40 11.07
N VAL A 392 -16.96 3.37 11.88
CA VAL A 392 -17.96 2.49 12.49
C VAL A 392 -18.88 3.30 13.41
N GLU A 393 -18.33 4.11 14.31
CA GLU A 393 -19.09 4.96 15.22
C GLU A 393 -19.99 5.93 14.46
N GLY A 394 -19.43 6.62 13.46
CA GLY A 394 -20.17 7.54 12.60
C GLY A 394 -21.31 6.87 11.83
N ALA A 395 -21.11 5.63 11.36
CA ALA A 395 -22.12 4.87 10.63
C ALA A 395 -23.28 4.43 11.55
N ILE A 396 -22.99 4.01 12.78
CA ILE A 396 -24.02 3.69 13.79
C ILE A 396 -24.88 4.92 14.08
N VAL A 397 -24.23 6.06 14.35
CA VAL A 397 -24.91 7.30 14.69
C VAL A 397 -25.71 7.86 13.50
N ALA A 398 -25.15 7.81 12.29
CA ALA A 398 -25.89 8.18 11.09
C ALA A 398 -27.11 7.27 10.87
N SER A 399 -26.98 5.98 11.15
CA SER A 399 -28.11 5.03 11.09
C SER A 399 -29.18 5.34 12.15
N ALA A 400 -28.79 5.79 13.35
CA ALA A 400 -29.72 6.25 14.37
C ALA A 400 -30.53 7.47 13.90
N VAL A 401 -29.86 8.45 13.27
CA VAL A 401 -30.52 9.66 12.72
C VAL A 401 -31.47 9.31 11.58
N LEU A 402 -31.14 8.29 10.78
CA LEU A 402 -31.91 7.86 9.62
C LEU A 402 -33.05 6.87 9.96
N ASP A 403 -33.32 6.62 11.25
CA ASP A 403 -34.39 5.71 11.70
C ASP A 403 -34.16 4.26 11.25
N ASP A 404 -32.89 3.86 11.12
CA ASP A 404 -32.50 2.47 10.78
C ASP A 404 -32.21 1.63 12.04
N LEU A 405 -32.29 2.22 13.24
CA LEU A 405 -32.00 1.56 14.51
C LEU A 405 -33.21 1.49 15.42
N ASN A 406 -33.39 0.32 16.05
CA ASN A 406 -34.39 0.12 17.10
C ASN A 406 -33.97 0.85 18.40
N ARG A 407 -34.96 1.17 19.22
CA ARG A 407 -34.79 1.88 20.50
C ARG A 407 -33.92 1.11 21.51
N ASP A 408 -33.95 -0.22 21.47
CA ASP A 408 -33.22 -1.08 22.41
C ASP A 408 -31.73 -1.21 22.06
N LEU A 409 -31.28 -0.64 20.92
CA LEU A 409 -29.89 -0.60 20.45
C LEU A 409 -29.17 -1.95 20.58
N SER A 410 -29.83 -3.04 20.16
CA SER A 410 -29.22 -4.36 20.20
C SER A 410 -27.98 -4.38 19.29
N LEU A 411 -26.93 -5.13 19.69
CA LEU A 411 -25.71 -5.24 18.89
C LEU A 411 -26.00 -5.76 17.47
N THR A 412 -26.97 -6.66 17.33
CA THR A 412 -27.42 -7.18 16.03
C THR A 412 -28.05 -6.10 15.16
N ASP A 413 -28.83 -5.19 15.75
CA ASP A 413 -29.44 -4.06 15.02
C ASP A 413 -28.37 -3.06 14.59
N CYS A 414 -27.42 -2.73 15.48
CA CYS A 414 -26.28 -1.87 15.13
C CYS A 414 -25.48 -2.43 13.96
N MET A 415 -25.15 -3.73 14.01
CA MET A 415 -24.45 -4.42 12.92
C MET A 415 -25.23 -4.39 11.61
N SER A 416 -26.54 -4.67 11.67
CA SER A 416 -27.40 -4.66 10.48
C SER A 416 -27.55 -3.26 9.89
N ALA A 417 -27.68 -2.24 10.74
CA ALA A 417 -27.90 -0.87 10.33
C ALA A 417 -26.69 -0.23 9.66
N ILE A 418 -25.46 -0.57 10.09
CA ILE A 418 -24.21 -0.10 9.47
C ILE A 418 -24.19 -0.40 7.96
N PHE A 419 -24.69 -1.58 7.54
CA PHE A 419 -24.71 -2.02 6.15
C PHE A 419 -26.05 -1.82 5.45
N ALA A 420 -27.09 -1.39 6.18
CA ALA A 420 -28.39 -1.11 5.61
C ALA A 420 -28.32 0.07 4.63
N ARG A 421 -28.90 -0.10 3.45
CA ARG A 421 -29.00 0.98 2.46
C ARG A 421 -29.76 2.16 3.09
N PRO A 422 -29.27 3.40 2.97
CA PRO A 422 -29.96 4.56 3.50
C PRO A 422 -31.38 4.61 2.95
N ARG A 423 -32.36 4.63 3.85
CA ARG A 423 -33.75 4.85 3.45
C ARG A 423 -33.94 6.31 3.14
N ALA A 424 -34.53 6.63 1.99
CA ALA A 424 -35.00 7.98 1.72
C ALA A 424 -36.15 8.27 2.70
N LEU A 425 -35.88 9.06 3.73
CA LEU A 425 -36.93 9.51 4.63
C LEU A 425 -37.80 10.51 3.87
N PRO A 426 -39.14 10.34 3.84
CA PRO A 426 -40.03 11.33 3.26
C PRO A 426 -39.86 12.66 4.00
N ALA A 427 -40.03 13.78 3.29
CA ALA A 427 -40.04 15.09 3.91
C ALA A 427 -41.17 15.15 4.95
N ARG A 428 -40.79 15.08 6.22
CA ARG A 428 -41.71 15.09 7.36
C ARG A 428 -42.02 16.53 7.73
N ALA A 429 -43.25 16.97 7.46
CA ALA A 429 -43.70 18.33 7.76
C ALA A 429 -43.61 18.59 9.27
N GLY A 430 -43.08 19.76 9.67
CA GLY A 430 -43.08 20.20 11.06
C GLY A 430 -41.86 19.79 11.90
N ARG A 431 -40.78 19.29 11.27
CA ARG A 431 -39.45 19.13 11.87
C ARG A 431 -38.66 20.44 11.85
N SER A 432 -37.77 20.63 12.81
CA SER A 432 -36.88 21.79 12.86
C SER A 432 -35.90 21.82 11.69
N ALA A 433 -35.40 23.03 11.38
CA ALA A 433 -34.37 23.21 10.36
C ALA A 433 -33.06 22.47 10.76
N LYS A 434 -32.72 22.44 12.05
CA LYS A 434 -31.54 21.71 12.55
C LYS A 434 -31.66 20.21 12.35
N TRP A 435 -32.82 19.63 12.64
CA TRP A 435 -33.07 18.20 12.39
C TRP A 435 -33.00 17.85 10.91
N THR A 436 -33.64 18.66 10.07
CA THR A 436 -33.63 18.47 8.61
C THR A 436 -32.20 18.51 8.04
N ALA A 437 -31.39 19.46 8.49
CA ALA A 437 -29.98 19.55 8.11
C ALA A 437 -29.15 18.36 8.62
N LEU A 438 -29.42 17.88 9.84
CA LEU A 438 -28.75 16.70 10.41
C LEU A 438 -29.06 15.44 9.60
N VAL A 439 -30.33 15.21 9.24
CA VAL A 439 -30.77 14.06 8.44
C VAL A 439 -30.13 14.08 7.05
N ALA A 440 -30.11 15.24 6.37
CA ALA A 440 -29.45 15.37 5.07
C ALA A 440 -27.96 15.01 5.16
N ARG A 441 -27.27 15.52 6.19
CA ARG A 441 -25.86 15.21 6.43
C ARG A 441 -25.61 13.74 6.75
N ALA A 442 -26.49 13.10 7.52
CA ALA A 442 -26.40 11.66 7.81
C ALA A 442 -26.57 10.82 6.54
N ALA A 443 -27.51 11.18 5.66
CA ALA A 443 -27.76 10.50 4.39
C ALA A 443 -26.56 10.56 3.43
N GLU A 444 -25.82 11.66 3.42
CA GLU A 444 -24.58 11.81 2.64
C GLU A 444 -23.38 11.09 3.28
N LEU A 445 -23.27 11.15 4.61
CA LEU A 445 -22.14 10.60 5.34
C LEU A 445 -22.16 9.06 5.38
N LYS A 446 -23.33 8.45 5.60
CA LYS A 446 -23.47 7.00 5.81
C LYS A 446 -22.87 6.17 4.66
N PRO A 447 -23.17 6.40 3.37
CA PRO A 447 -22.58 5.64 2.26
C PRO A 447 -21.05 5.75 2.18
N ARG A 448 -20.50 6.91 2.52
CA ARG A 448 -19.04 7.14 2.52
C ARG A 448 -18.37 6.31 3.61
N LEU A 449 -18.94 6.29 4.81
CA LEU A 449 -18.43 5.49 5.93
C LEU A 449 -18.60 3.99 5.66
N GLN A 450 -19.73 3.57 5.08
CA GLN A 450 -19.98 2.19 4.72
C GLN A 450 -18.91 1.64 3.78
N LYS A 451 -18.46 2.39 2.77
CA LYS A 451 -17.36 1.97 1.89
C LYS A 451 -16.06 1.69 2.63
N LEU A 452 -15.72 2.51 3.64
CA LEU A 452 -14.53 2.31 4.46
C LEU A 452 -14.65 1.07 5.34
N ILE A 453 -15.83 0.85 5.93
CA ILE A 453 -16.14 -0.33 6.75
C ILE A 453 -16.12 -1.60 5.90
N GLU A 454 -16.72 -1.57 4.70
CA GLU A 454 -16.70 -2.68 3.76
C GLU A 454 -15.29 -2.99 3.26
N ALA A 455 -14.45 -1.97 3.05
CA ALA A 455 -13.04 -2.18 2.71
C ALA A 455 -12.23 -2.78 3.88
N GLU A 456 -12.57 -2.45 5.13
CA GLU A 456 -11.88 -2.99 6.31
C GLU A 456 -12.32 -4.42 6.65
N PHE A 457 -13.62 -4.61 6.79
CA PHE A 457 -14.23 -5.79 7.41
C PHE A 457 -14.98 -6.68 6.41
N GLY A 458 -15.24 -6.21 5.20
CA GLY A 458 -15.91 -7.01 4.19
C GLY A 458 -15.03 -8.16 3.70
N GLU A 459 -15.68 -9.24 3.28
CA GLU A 459 -15.06 -10.29 2.48
C GLU A 459 -15.75 -10.33 1.11
N ALA A 460 -14.93 -10.20 0.07
CA ALA A 460 -15.33 -10.35 -1.32
C ALA A 460 -14.19 -11.03 -2.08
N ARG A 461 -14.49 -12.23 -2.62
CA ARG A 461 -13.57 -12.96 -3.52
C ARG A 461 -14.05 -12.79 -4.96
N GLY A 462 -13.13 -12.50 -5.88
CA GLY A 462 -13.41 -12.20 -7.28
C GLY A 462 -14.07 -10.83 -7.52
N THR A 463 -14.77 -10.70 -8.66
CA THR A 463 -15.38 -9.43 -9.12
C THR A 463 -16.74 -9.11 -8.49
N GLY A 464 -17.11 -9.78 -7.40
CA GLY A 464 -18.39 -9.61 -6.71
C GLY A 464 -18.39 -8.54 -5.62
N GLY A 465 -19.58 -8.16 -5.15
CA GLY A 465 -19.74 -7.33 -3.95
C GLY A 465 -19.44 -8.11 -2.66
N VAL A 466 -19.38 -7.38 -1.54
CA VAL A 466 -19.19 -7.96 -0.19
C VAL A 466 -20.31 -8.96 0.11
N ARG A 467 -19.94 -10.20 0.46
CA ARG A 467 -20.89 -11.28 0.80
C ARG A 467 -20.90 -11.63 2.28
N MET A 468 -19.79 -11.37 2.96
CA MET A 468 -19.61 -11.65 4.39
C MET A 468 -18.85 -10.50 5.05
N VAL A 469 -18.93 -10.42 6.37
CA VAL A 469 -18.25 -9.40 7.17
C VAL A 469 -17.52 -10.11 8.31
N GLN A 470 -16.30 -9.65 8.62
CA GLN A 470 -15.49 -10.08 9.77
C GLN A 470 -16.12 -9.59 11.07
N ALA A 471 -17.20 -10.24 11.50
CA ALA A 471 -17.97 -9.87 12.68
C ALA A 471 -17.14 -9.98 13.98
N ASP A 472 -16.17 -10.89 14.04
CA ASP A 472 -15.23 -11.04 15.14
C ASP A 472 -14.38 -9.79 15.38
N ARG A 473 -14.01 -9.06 14.31
CA ARG A 473 -13.24 -7.80 14.38
C ARG A 473 -14.14 -6.57 14.53
N LEU A 474 -15.32 -6.57 13.90
CA LEU A 474 -16.24 -5.43 13.92
C LEU A 474 -17.04 -5.34 15.23
N LEU A 475 -17.50 -6.47 15.78
CA LEU A 475 -18.35 -6.52 16.97
C LEU A 475 -17.72 -5.89 18.22
N PRO A 476 -16.42 -6.07 18.53
CA PRO A 476 -15.78 -5.35 19.63
C PRO A 476 -15.90 -3.84 19.51
N LEU A 477 -15.75 -3.27 18.31
CA LEU A 477 -15.86 -1.83 18.10
C LEU A 477 -17.30 -1.33 18.32
N VAL A 478 -18.29 -2.08 17.83
CA VAL A 478 -19.71 -1.78 18.06
C VAL A 478 -20.04 -1.87 19.55
N LYS A 479 -19.54 -2.90 20.23
CA LYS A 479 -19.75 -3.09 21.68
C LYS A 479 -19.12 -1.97 22.51
N ASP A 480 -17.88 -1.59 22.20
CA ASP A 480 -17.17 -0.52 22.89
C ASP A 480 -17.89 0.82 22.72
N PHE A 481 -18.33 1.14 21.49
CA PHE A 481 -19.06 2.38 21.22
C PHE A 481 -20.45 2.39 21.85
N THR A 482 -21.22 1.30 21.76
CA THR A 482 -22.58 1.23 22.32
C THR A 482 -22.58 1.28 23.85
N ALA A 483 -21.48 0.88 24.50
CA ALA A 483 -21.33 0.99 25.95
C ALA A 483 -21.12 2.43 26.45
N SER A 484 -20.43 3.29 25.69
CA SER A 484 -20.13 4.68 26.10
C SER A 484 -20.99 5.74 25.41
N TRP A 485 -21.36 5.50 24.15
CA TRP A 485 -22.02 6.45 23.23
C TRP A 485 -21.33 7.83 23.19
N GLU A 486 -20.00 7.84 23.35
CA GLU A 486 -19.23 9.07 23.35
C GLU A 486 -19.11 9.65 21.94
N LEU A 487 -19.73 10.81 21.71
CA LEU A 487 -19.72 11.50 20.42
C LEU A 487 -18.50 12.41 20.26
N ASN A 488 -17.30 11.86 20.48
CA ASN A 488 -16.04 12.58 20.31
C ASN A 488 -15.13 11.79 19.36
N THR A 489 -14.54 12.47 18.38
CA THR A 489 -13.69 11.84 17.39
C THR A 489 -12.68 12.84 16.82
N ASP A 490 -11.49 12.36 16.53
CA ASP A 490 -10.43 13.13 15.87
C ASP A 490 -10.70 13.32 14.36
N ASP A 491 -11.62 12.53 13.77
CA ASP A 491 -12.01 12.67 12.37
C ASP A 491 -12.85 13.94 12.17
N SER A 492 -12.34 14.90 11.40
CA SER A 492 -12.96 16.22 11.27
C SER A 492 -14.37 16.19 10.68
N ALA A 493 -14.64 15.26 9.75
CA ALA A 493 -15.94 15.12 9.11
C ALA A 493 -16.98 14.57 10.08
N ASN A 494 -16.62 13.53 10.84
CA ASN A 494 -17.46 12.93 11.87
C ASN A 494 -17.61 13.88 13.08
N ALA A 495 -16.56 14.58 13.49
CA ALA A 495 -16.61 15.51 14.62
C ALA A 495 -17.62 16.65 14.39
N ALA A 496 -17.62 17.22 13.18
CA ALA A 496 -18.60 18.25 12.83
C ALA A 496 -20.03 17.69 12.70
N PHE A 497 -20.21 16.40 12.38
CA PHE A 497 -21.51 15.74 12.39
C PHE A 497 -21.97 15.50 13.83
N PHE A 498 -21.11 14.95 14.68
CA PHE A 498 -21.37 14.68 16.09
C PHE A 498 -21.75 15.94 16.89
N ARG A 499 -21.06 17.07 16.65
CA ARG A 499 -21.41 18.35 17.29
C ARG A 499 -22.80 18.86 16.93
N ALA A 500 -23.36 18.47 15.78
CA ALA A 500 -24.69 18.89 15.37
C ALA A 500 -25.82 18.08 16.02
N ILE A 501 -25.51 16.90 16.60
CA ILE A 501 -26.52 15.96 17.12
C ILE A 501 -27.22 16.52 18.35
N GLY A 502 -26.47 16.92 19.38
CA GLY A 502 -27.04 17.43 20.64
C GLY A 502 -28.04 18.58 20.39
N PRO A 503 -27.64 19.68 19.72
CA PRO A 503 -28.52 20.80 19.47
C PRO A 503 -29.78 20.46 18.64
N ALA A 504 -29.68 19.53 17.68
CA ALA A 504 -30.83 19.11 16.87
C ALA A 504 -31.78 18.20 17.67
N VAL A 505 -31.24 17.24 18.43
CA VAL A 505 -32.02 16.34 19.28
C VAL A 505 -32.71 17.11 20.41
N ASP A 506 -32.02 18.04 21.06
CA ASP A 506 -32.60 18.84 22.15
C ASP A 506 -33.75 19.73 21.66
N GLU A 507 -33.64 20.31 20.47
CA GLU A 507 -34.69 21.13 19.87
C GLU A 507 -35.93 20.29 19.51
N GLU A 508 -35.73 19.14 18.86
CA GLU A 508 -36.82 18.21 18.56
C GLU A 508 -37.46 17.63 19.82
N TRP A 509 -36.64 17.30 20.83
CA TRP A 509 -37.11 16.83 22.12
C TRP A 509 -37.96 17.87 22.83
N ALA A 510 -37.51 19.14 22.86
CA ALA A 510 -38.28 20.24 23.44
C ALA A 510 -39.62 20.46 22.71
N ASN A 511 -39.63 20.34 21.38
CA ASN A 511 -40.86 20.41 20.59
C ASN A 511 -41.81 19.23 20.90
N LEU A 512 -41.27 18.02 21.05
CA LEU A 512 -42.04 16.83 21.43
C LEU A 512 -42.65 17.00 22.83
N VAL A 513 -41.86 17.41 23.82
CA VAL A 513 -42.32 17.69 25.20
C VAL A 513 -43.44 18.72 25.21
N ARG A 514 -43.28 19.83 24.48
CA ARG A 514 -44.30 20.90 24.40
C ARG A 514 -45.60 20.38 23.81
N ARG A 515 -45.53 19.62 22.72
CA ARG A 515 -46.71 19.04 22.05
C ARG A 515 -47.42 18.05 22.96
N VAL A 516 -46.67 17.14 23.58
CA VAL A 516 -47.22 16.15 24.52
C VAL A 516 -47.90 16.84 25.70
N ALA A 517 -47.25 17.81 26.33
CA ALA A 517 -47.83 18.54 27.47
C ALA A 517 -49.12 19.28 27.12
N ALA A 518 -49.22 19.84 25.90
CA ALA A 518 -50.40 20.54 25.44
C ALA A 518 -51.61 19.61 25.23
N ILE A 519 -51.38 18.35 24.84
CA ILE A 519 -52.44 17.43 24.39
C ILE A 519 -52.78 16.38 25.45
N GLN A 520 -51.88 16.13 26.39
CA GLN A 520 -52.08 15.16 27.47
C GLN A 520 -53.36 15.35 28.28
N PRO A 521 -53.85 16.57 28.60
CA PRO A 521 -55.14 16.72 29.28
C PRO A 521 -56.36 16.52 28.35
N LEU A 522 -56.16 16.50 27.03
CA LEU A 522 -57.24 16.45 26.04
C LEU A 522 -57.54 15.03 25.52
N ILE A 523 -56.70 14.04 25.86
CA ILE A 523 -56.77 12.69 25.30
C ILE A 523 -57.00 11.66 26.41
N ASP A 524 -57.99 10.80 26.21
CA ASP A 524 -58.26 9.64 27.07
C ASP A 524 -57.31 8.50 26.68
N ARG A 525 -56.25 8.27 27.46
CA ARG A 525 -55.21 7.27 27.11
C ARG A 525 -55.73 5.83 27.08
N ASP A 526 -56.85 5.56 27.74
CA ASP A 526 -57.43 4.21 27.88
C ASP A 526 -58.44 3.88 26.79
N ARG A 527 -58.79 4.85 25.93
CA ARG A 527 -59.78 4.67 24.87
C ARG A 527 -59.11 4.59 23.49
N ALA A 528 -59.65 3.77 22.60
CA ALA A 528 -59.18 3.69 21.23
C ALA A 528 -59.27 5.06 20.52
N TRP A 529 -58.27 5.38 19.69
CA TRP A 529 -58.20 6.64 18.96
C TRP A 529 -59.39 6.82 18.02
N GLU A 530 -59.81 5.74 17.37
CA GLU A 530 -60.94 5.72 16.46
C GLU A 530 -62.25 6.09 17.18
N ASP A 531 -62.49 5.60 18.40
CA ASP A 531 -63.70 5.94 19.17
C ASP A 531 -63.67 7.40 19.65
N GLN A 532 -62.52 7.87 20.15
CA GLN A 532 -62.38 9.26 20.58
C GLN A 532 -62.60 10.25 19.44
N THR A 533 -61.90 10.05 18.32
CA THR A 533 -62.00 10.92 17.15
C THR A 533 -63.40 10.86 16.51
N ALA A 534 -64.01 9.67 16.43
CA ALA A 534 -65.38 9.52 15.92
C ALA A 534 -66.40 10.28 16.77
N ARG A 535 -66.27 10.25 18.10
CA ARG A 535 -67.15 11.01 19.01
C ARG A 535 -67.01 12.50 18.81
N VAL A 536 -65.78 13.02 18.75
CA VAL A 536 -65.52 14.44 18.49
C VAL A 536 -66.14 14.85 17.15
N LEU A 537 -65.90 14.09 16.09
CA LEU A 537 -66.45 14.36 14.76
C LEU A 537 -67.99 14.28 14.73
N ALA A 538 -68.60 13.33 15.44
CA ALA A 538 -70.06 13.22 15.53
C ALA A 538 -70.67 14.44 16.24
N THR A 539 -70.06 14.89 17.34
CA THR A 539 -70.47 16.10 18.05
C THR A 539 -70.37 17.33 17.15
N LEU A 540 -69.24 17.53 16.46
CA LEU A 540 -69.05 18.68 15.57
C LEU A 540 -70.00 18.67 14.37
N ARG A 541 -70.28 17.50 13.77
CA ARG A 541 -71.27 17.37 12.69
C ARG A 541 -72.67 17.73 13.15
N THR A 542 -73.05 17.30 14.35
CA THR A 542 -74.34 17.67 14.96
C THR A 542 -74.44 19.19 15.17
N SER A 543 -73.36 19.81 15.67
CA SER A 543 -73.28 21.26 15.83
C SER A 543 -73.32 22.03 14.51
N LEU A 544 -72.69 21.50 13.45
CA LEU A 544 -72.77 22.07 12.10
C LEU A 544 -74.19 22.00 11.54
N GLN A 545 -74.86 20.85 11.68
CA GLN A 545 -76.26 20.69 11.25
C GLN A 545 -77.21 21.65 12.01
N ALA A 546 -76.90 21.95 13.27
CA ALA A 546 -77.61 22.95 14.06
C ALA A 546 -77.25 24.41 13.71
N GLY A 547 -76.32 24.64 12.77
CA GLY A 547 -75.86 25.97 12.37
C GLY A 547 -74.99 26.68 13.41
N ARG A 548 -74.32 25.92 14.30
CA ARG A 548 -73.56 26.45 15.45
C ARG A 548 -72.05 26.39 15.28
N LEU A 549 -71.57 25.55 14.37
CA LEU A 549 -70.16 25.50 14.02
C LEU A 549 -69.87 26.56 12.95
N MET A 550 -69.12 27.59 13.31
CA MET A 550 -68.80 28.71 12.41
C MET A 550 -67.82 28.32 11.29
N ASP A 551 -67.00 27.31 11.53
CA ASP A 551 -65.94 26.88 10.61
C ASP A 551 -66.27 25.48 10.08
N SER A 552 -66.94 25.42 8.94
CA SER A 552 -67.34 24.16 8.29
C SER A 552 -66.14 23.33 7.80
N GLY A 553 -65.00 23.97 7.51
CA GLY A 553 -63.78 23.30 7.06
C GLY A 553 -63.11 22.45 8.16
N ALA A 554 -63.41 22.74 9.43
CA ALA A 554 -62.87 22.03 10.58
C ALA A 554 -63.14 20.51 10.55
N ILE A 555 -64.34 20.11 10.10
CA ILE A 555 -64.73 18.70 10.08
C ILE A 555 -63.90 17.92 9.05
N ASP A 556 -63.66 18.52 7.87
CA ASP A 556 -62.89 17.87 6.81
C ASP A 556 -61.42 17.72 7.21
N GLU A 557 -60.82 18.76 7.82
CA GLU A 557 -59.46 18.71 8.37
C GLU A 557 -59.32 17.66 9.47
N LEU A 558 -60.23 17.67 10.44
CA LEU A 558 -60.24 16.69 11.55
C LEU A 558 -60.47 15.27 11.04
N THR A 559 -61.30 15.09 10.01
CA THR A 559 -61.53 13.76 9.41
C THR A 559 -60.25 13.25 8.74
N LYS A 560 -59.49 14.12 8.05
CA LYS A 560 -58.19 13.76 7.47
C LYS A 560 -57.16 13.38 8.54
N LEU A 561 -57.08 14.16 9.63
CA LEU A 561 -56.16 13.87 10.73
C LEU A 561 -56.55 12.59 11.50
N ALA A 562 -57.85 12.37 11.76
CA ALA A 562 -58.34 11.18 12.45
C ALA A 562 -58.10 9.88 11.68
N SER A 563 -58.14 9.94 10.34
CA SER A 563 -57.93 8.77 9.48
C SER A 563 -56.45 8.43 9.25
N TYR A 564 -55.52 9.28 9.70
CA TYR A 564 -54.08 9.05 9.53
C TYR A 564 -53.55 8.06 10.57
N GLU A 565 -53.31 6.82 10.14
CA GLU A 565 -52.73 5.71 10.92
C GLU A 565 -53.22 5.61 12.38
N PRO A 566 -54.53 5.44 12.60
CA PRO A 566 -55.16 5.72 13.89
C PRO A 566 -54.61 4.88 15.05
N SER A 567 -54.35 3.58 14.83
CA SER A 567 -53.81 2.70 15.86
C SER A 567 -52.31 2.93 16.14
N ARG A 568 -51.56 3.58 15.24
CA ARG A 568 -50.15 3.96 15.47
C ARG A 568 -50.06 5.32 16.15
N ALA A 569 -50.92 6.27 15.77
CA ALA A 569 -50.94 7.62 16.31
C ALA A 569 -51.05 7.66 17.85
N LEU A 570 -52.03 6.96 18.43
CA LEU A 570 -52.20 6.91 19.88
C LEU A 570 -51.09 6.11 20.59
N ARG A 571 -50.59 5.03 19.99
CA ARG A 571 -49.45 4.28 20.56
C ARG A 571 -48.18 5.12 20.59
N ALA A 572 -47.90 5.85 19.50
CA ALA A 572 -46.78 6.79 19.43
C ALA A 572 -46.93 7.91 20.46
N PHE A 573 -48.13 8.49 20.60
CA PHE A 573 -48.42 9.47 21.65
C PHE A 573 -48.18 8.91 23.05
N ASN A 574 -48.71 7.73 23.36
CA ASN A 574 -48.53 7.10 24.67
C ASN A 574 -47.06 6.79 24.97
N SER A 575 -46.31 6.30 23.98
CA SER A 575 -44.86 6.08 24.08
C SER A 575 -44.10 7.39 24.33
N ALA A 576 -44.45 8.46 23.60
CA ALA A 576 -43.85 9.78 23.80
C ALA A 576 -44.20 10.36 25.18
N ALA A 577 -45.45 10.25 25.62
CA ALA A 577 -45.91 10.71 26.93
C ALA A 577 -45.18 10.00 28.08
N GLU A 578 -44.97 8.70 27.97
CA GLU A 578 -44.16 7.96 28.93
C GLU A 578 -42.69 8.39 28.88
N ALA A 579 -42.13 8.53 27.67
CA ALA A 579 -40.74 8.90 27.44
C ALA A 579 -40.39 10.28 28.01
N VAL A 580 -41.23 11.30 27.82
CA VAL A 580 -40.95 12.66 28.31
C VAL A 580 -40.95 12.79 29.83
N THR A 581 -41.55 11.83 30.55
CA THR A 581 -41.54 11.79 32.02
C THR A 581 -40.32 11.08 32.60
N LYS A 582 -39.60 10.30 31.78
CA LYS A 582 -38.41 9.55 32.18
C LYS A 582 -37.14 10.34 31.86
N SER A 583 -36.11 10.19 32.70
CA SER A 583 -34.77 10.66 32.36
C SER A 583 -34.20 9.75 31.27
N MET A 584 -34.11 10.27 30.05
CA MET A 584 -33.57 9.54 28.90
C MET A 584 -32.16 10.02 28.57
N THR A 585 -31.30 9.07 28.26
CA THR A 585 -29.97 9.30 27.70
C THR A 585 -30.07 9.87 26.28
N LEU A 586 -28.98 10.46 25.79
CA LEU A 586 -28.91 10.97 24.42
C LEU A 586 -29.26 9.92 23.34
N PRO A 587 -28.72 8.68 23.35
CA PRO A 587 -29.09 7.66 22.37
C PRO A 587 -30.59 7.33 22.38
N GLU A 588 -31.20 7.23 23.56
CA GLU A 588 -32.63 6.92 23.67
C GLU A 588 -33.49 8.08 23.16
N LYS A 589 -33.09 9.34 23.41
CA LYS A 589 -33.76 10.52 22.83
C LYS A 589 -33.61 10.55 21.31
N LEU A 590 -32.41 10.30 20.80
CA LEU A 590 -32.10 10.32 19.38
C LEU A 590 -32.95 9.30 18.61
N THR A 591 -32.99 8.05 19.07
CA THR A 591 -33.79 6.98 18.43
C THR A 591 -35.29 7.30 18.46
N LEU A 592 -35.82 7.83 19.57
CA LEU A 592 -37.22 8.24 19.63
C LEU A 592 -37.53 9.40 18.69
N VAL A 593 -36.67 10.43 18.64
CA VAL A 593 -36.84 11.60 17.78
C VAL A 593 -36.73 11.24 16.29
N ALA A 594 -35.84 10.31 15.95
CA ALA A 594 -35.66 9.84 14.58
C ALA A 594 -36.84 9.00 14.07
N SER A 595 -37.51 8.28 14.97
CA SER A 595 -38.71 7.50 14.65
C SER A 595 -39.85 8.34 14.07
N ASP A 596 -40.89 7.68 13.60
CA ASP A 596 -42.17 8.28 13.20
C ASP A 596 -42.95 8.90 14.39
N THR A 597 -42.53 8.64 15.63
CA THR A 597 -43.24 9.07 16.84
C THR A 597 -43.52 10.57 16.85
N PRO A 598 -42.56 11.48 16.62
CA PRO A 598 -42.85 12.91 16.68
C PRO A 598 -43.82 13.37 15.59
N ASP A 599 -43.82 12.75 14.42
CA ASP A 599 -44.72 13.09 13.32
C ASP A 599 -46.15 12.63 13.62
N LEU A 600 -46.30 11.42 14.17
CA LEU A 600 -47.58 10.92 14.66
C LEU A 600 -48.10 11.76 15.84
N VAL A 601 -47.22 12.23 16.73
CA VAL A 601 -47.60 13.16 17.80
C VAL A 601 -48.05 14.51 17.24
N VAL A 602 -47.51 15.00 16.12
CA VAL A 602 -48.03 16.19 15.43
C VAL A 602 -49.47 15.96 14.97
N VAL A 603 -49.76 14.81 14.35
CA VAL A 603 -51.12 14.48 13.89
C VAL A 603 -52.11 14.51 15.06
N VAL A 604 -51.74 13.87 16.17
CA VAL A 604 -52.56 13.84 17.39
C VAL A 604 -52.72 15.25 17.97
N HIS A 605 -51.64 16.03 18.02
CA HIS A 605 -51.64 17.39 18.52
C HIS A 605 -52.52 18.33 17.70
N ASP A 606 -52.40 18.27 16.37
CA ASP A 606 -53.15 19.12 15.45
C ASP A 606 -54.62 18.74 15.48
N PHE A 607 -54.95 17.44 15.58
CA PHE A 607 -56.32 16.99 15.78
C PHE A 607 -56.90 17.57 17.09
N ALA A 608 -56.22 17.36 18.22
CA ALA A 608 -56.70 17.79 19.53
C ALA A 608 -56.85 19.32 19.61
N THR A 609 -55.87 20.07 19.11
CA THR A 609 -55.90 21.54 19.11
C THR A 609 -57.00 22.08 18.20
N ARG A 610 -57.18 21.48 17.02
CA ARG A 610 -58.23 21.89 16.07
C ARG A 610 -59.62 21.54 16.59
N ALA A 611 -59.78 20.37 17.21
CA ALA A 611 -61.01 19.94 17.85
C ALA A 611 -61.39 20.86 19.02
N ALA A 612 -60.44 21.18 19.90
CA ALA A 612 -60.66 22.11 21.01
C ALA A 612 -61.15 23.48 20.52
N LYS A 613 -60.46 24.08 19.54
CA LYS A 613 -60.90 25.37 18.95
C LYS A 613 -62.30 25.32 18.33
N ALA A 614 -62.64 24.22 17.66
CA ALA A 614 -63.95 24.03 17.05
C ALA A 614 -65.04 23.88 18.11
N ILE A 615 -64.78 23.13 19.19
CA ILE A 615 -65.68 22.97 20.33
C ILE A 615 -65.86 24.32 21.06
N ASP A 616 -64.78 25.04 21.36
CA ASP A 616 -64.83 26.37 21.98
C ASP A 616 -65.64 27.39 21.15
N SER A 617 -65.61 27.26 19.81
CA SER A 617 -66.44 28.10 18.94
C SER A 617 -67.93 27.78 19.09
N VAL A 618 -68.28 26.51 19.22
CA VAL A 618 -69.67 26.07 19.44
C VAL A 618 -70.13 26.51 20.83
N GLU A 619 -69.29 26.37 21.85
CA GLU A 619 -69.61 26.81 23.22
C GLU A 619 -69.83 28.32 23.29
N ARG A 620 -68.99 29.12 22.63
CA ARG A 620 -69.18 30.57 22.58
C ARG A 620 -70.47 30.98 21.88
N ASP A 621 -70.82 30.36 20.75
CA ASP A 621 -72.10 30.60 20.07
C ASP A 621 -73.30 30.21 20.95
N LEU A 622 -73.17 29.12 21.71
CA LEU A 622 -74.19 28.68 22.66
C LEU A 622 -74.41 29.70 23.78
N VAL A 623 -73.33 30.21 24.37
CA VAL A 623 -73.41 31.21 25.44
C VAL A 623 -73.96 32.54 24.92
N SER A 624 -73.54 33.00 23.72
CA SER A 624 -74.01 34.27 23.17
C SER A 624 -75.51 34.27 22.84
N ARG A 625 -76.05 33.14 22.36
CA ARG A 625 -77.48 33.04 22.02
C ARG A 625 -78.37 32.90 23.27
N GLN A 626 -77.88 32.25 24.33
CA GLN A 626 -78.58 32.21 25.62
C GLN A 626 -78.81 33.61 26.20
N THR A 627 -77.91 34.55 25.92
CA THR A 627 -78.07 35.95 26.36
C THR A 627 -79.01 36.79 25.50
N GLU A 628 -79.33 36.35 24.27
CA GLU A 628 -80.15 37.12 23.31
C GLU A 628 -81.61 36.66 23.23
N SER A 629 -81.90 35.36 23.43
CA SER A 629 -83.28 34.86 23.43
C SER A 629 -83.73 34.49 24.85
N GLY A 630 -84.47 35.39 25.51
CA GLY A 630 -85.07 35.17 26.84
C GLY A 630 -86.20 34.12 26.89
N GLY A 631 -86.11 33.01 26.15
CA GLY A 631 -87.12 31.96 26.11
C GLY A 631 -86.56 30.62 25.67
N ALA A 632 -86.42 29.70 26.62
CA ALA A 632 -85.85 28.38 26.40
C ALA A 632 -86.76 27.48 25.55
N THR A 633 -86.33 27.17 24.33
CA THR A 633 -86.98 26.19 23.44
C THR A 633 -86.37 24.80 23.62
N ASP A 634 -87.06 23.73 23.23
CA ASP A 634 -86.60 22.33 23.42
C ASP A 634 -85.25 22.01 22.74
N LEU A 635 -84.80 22.85 21.81
CA LEU A 635 -83.47 22.80 21.21
C LEU A 635 -82.36 23.26 22.19
N GLU A 636 -82.68 24.14 23.13
CA GLU A 636 -81.80 24.47 24.27
C GLU A 636 -81.67 23.26 25.19
N LYS A 637 -82.72 22.51 25.50
CA LYS A 637 -82.58 21.29 26.33
C LYS A 637 -81.73 20.21 25.65
N ALA A 638 -81.82 20.06 24.32
CA ALA A 638 -80.93 19.18 23.57
C ALA A 638 -79.49 19.70 23.56
N ALA A 639 -79.30 21.01 23.43
CA ALA A 639 -78.00 21.67 23.55
C ALA A 639 -77.40 21.58 24.95
N THR A 640 -78.21 21.68 26.01
CA THR A 640 -77.82 21.53 27.41
C THR A 640 -77.48 20.08 27.70
N ARG A 641 -78.14 19.08 27.07
CA ARG A 641 -77.73 17.67 27.18
C ARG A 641 -76.43 17.37 26.44
N VAL A 642 -76.18 18.04 25.30
CA VAL A 642 -74.89 17.97 24.61
C VAL A 642 -73.83 18.67 25.44
N LEU A 643 -74.07 19.88 25.94
CA LEU A 643 -73.23 20.61 26.90
C LEU A 643 -73.09 19.90 28.24
N GLU A 644 -74.02 19.05 28.68
CA GLU A 644 -73.85 18.17 29.86
C GLU A 644 -72.98 16.97 29.50
N ALA A 645 -73.03 16.48 28.26
CA ALA A 645 -72.10 15.47 27.76
C ALA A 645 -70.69 16.06 27.53
N THR A 646 -70.57 17.32 27.10
CA THR A 646 -69.31 18.08 27.05
C THR A 646 -68.89 18.59 28.43
N ASN A 647 -69.79 18.93 29.35
CA ASN A 647 -69.46 19.26 30.75
C ASN A 647 -69.09 18.01 31.53
N ARG A 648 -69.49 16.80 31.11
CA ARG A 648 -68.86 15.55 31.60
C ARG A 648 -67.45 15.37 31.03
N PHE A 649 -67.15 15.94 29.88
CA PHE A 649 -65.80 16.03 29.31
C PHE A 649 -64.99 17.11 30.05
N ASP A 650 -65.61 18.25 30.38
CA ASP A 650 -65.02 19.38 31.10
C ASP A 650 -64.89 19.10 32.61
N ASP A 651 -65.81 18.32 33.22
CA ASP A 651 -65.69 17.75 34.57
C ASP A 651 -64.67 16.60 34.60
N ALA A 652 -64.49 15.84 33.51
CA ALA A 652 -63.39 14.89 33.41
C ALA A 652 -62.05 15.62 33.32
N ILE A 653 -61.96 16.71 32.53
CA ILE A 653 -60.79 17.59 32.44
C ILE A 653 -60.53 18.33 33.77
N LYS A 654 -61.57 18.84 34.46
CA LYS A 654 -61.45 19.54 35.75
C LYS A 654 -61.18 18.61 36.94
N ARG A 655 -61.65 17.36 36.92
CA ARG A 655 -61.26 16.31 37.89
C ARG A 655 -59.86 15.73 37.64
N LEU A 656 -59.25 16.03 36.48
CA LEU A 656 -57.86 15.71 36.14
C LEU A 656 -56.86 16.82 36.55
N ILE A 657 -57.35 18.01 36.94
CA ILE A 657 -56.54 19.19 37.36
C ILE A 657 -56.51 19.34 38.90
N ARG A 658 -57.26 18.54 39.66
CA ARG A 658 -57.13 18.35 41.11
C ARG A 658 -56.64 16.95 41.40
#